data_AF-A0A956EH82-F1
#
_entry.id   AF-A0A956EH82-F1
#
_cell.length_a   1.000
_cell.length_b   1.000
_cell.length_c   1.000
_cell.angle_alpha   90.00
_cell.angle_beta   90.00
_cell.angle_gamma   90.00
#
_symmetry.space_group_name_H-M   'P 1'
#
loop_
_entity.id
_entity.type
_entity.pdbx_description
1 polymer ?
#
loop_
_entity_poly.entity_id
_entity_poly.type
_entity_poly.pdbx_seq_one_letter_code
_entity_poly.pdbx_strand_id
1 'polypeptide(L)'
;TKLLGHDIAAADRHLAEESADYLPLRDYQRQAIAAVEAGIAEGRRELLLAMATGTGKTRTCICLLYRLLKAGRFRRALFLVDRTTLGDQAHEAFKTLKLEQQQSFTEIYEVKGLQHVRPEGDTRLHVATIQGMVRRLLDEHADPIPVDEYDCIVIDECHRGYNLDRDLSESEFQFRSEADYISKYRRVLDHFDAVKIGLTATPALHTKEIFGAPVFTYGYRQAVVDGYLVDHEPPTRIVTKLAANGITWEAGEQVQVYRVRPQQLDLINTPDEVTIEIEQFNKQVITENFNRVVCARLAEHIDPSLPGKTLIFCATDRHADLVVKLLTEAFAAKYGACEHEAVVKITGNADKPASKIRHFKNERNPRVAVTVDLLTTGVDVPEITNLVFIRRVRSRILYEQMLGRATRLCDAIGKRYFRIFDAVDLYSALEPYSSMKPVVANPSVSFAQLVEELGAVARDPELASIVGDELRAKLQRKRRSLSDAGRDAFAAKAGMAVDDLCEAMKSWDAATLLKWWTDHGALVTWLDREPSGDGPVLLISGHEDELLLEERGYGAAGKPEDYLESFAAFIRDNINLIPALQVVTQRPRELTRKQLRELKLALDEAGFTEARLESAWRDTTNQEVVATIIGHIRRQALGSPLVPYAERVKRAMERILKSRPWTTPQRKWLARIGDQLVEDKVVDREALDHGAFARDGGFNRLNKVFDGNLEELLGSIHEELWSDAG
;
A
#
# COMPACT_ATOMS: atom_id res chain seq x y z
N THR A 1 20.85 43.58 5.98
CA THR A 1 19.90 44.14 4.98
C THR A 1 19.65 43.05 3.94
N LYS A 2 18.53 42.33 3.84
CA LYS A 2 17.11 42.54 4.16
C LYS A 2 16.57 41.36 4.99
N LEU A 3 16.37 41.55 6.30
CA LEU A 3 15.29 40.89 7.03
C LEU A 3 14.03 41.70 6.73
N LEU A 4 13.45 41.52 5.53
CA LEU A 4 12.04 41.85 5.34
C LEU A 4 11.31 40.68 5.98
N GLY A 5 10.87 40.88 7.23
CA GLY A 5 10.16 39.88 8.00
C GLY A 5 9.01 39.31 7.18
N HIS A 6 9.03 38.00 7.01
CA HIS A 6 7.92 37.25 6.46
C HIS A 6 6.72 37.48 7.39
N ASP A 7 5.68 38.19 6.94
CA ASP A 7 4.49 38.43 7.77
C ASP A 7 3.65 37.14 7.78
N ILE A 8 4.03 36.23 8.69
CA ILE A 8 3.36 34.94 8.88
C ILE A 8 1.87 35.14 9.18
N ALA A 9 1.52 36.17 9.95
CA ALA A 9 0.14 36.46 10.28
C ALA A 9 -0.67 36.92 9.06
N ALA A 10 -0.07 37.67 8.14
CA ALA A 10 -0.71 38.00 6.86
C ALA A 10 -0.85 36.77 5.96
N ALA A 11 0.16 35.88 5.92
CA ALA A 11 0.09 34.64 5.16
C ALA A 11 -1.01 33.70 5.68
N ASP A 12 -1.12 33.55 7.01
CA ASP A 12 -2.16 32.72 7.63
C ASP A 12 -3.57 33.29 7.37
N ARG A 13 -3.74 34.63 7.41
CA ARG A 13 -5.01 35.28 7.01
C ARG A 13 -5.33 35.02 5.54
N HIS A 14 -4.34 35.14 4.65
CA HIS A 14 -4.52 34.88 3.23
C HIS A 14 -4.95 33.43 2.98
N LEU A 15 -4.33 32.44 3.64
CA LEU A 15 -4.75 31.04 3.54
C LEU A 15 -6.20 30.83 3.99
N ALA A 16 -6.62 31.48 5.08
CA ALA A 16 -7.98 31.37 5.60
C ALA A 16 -9.04 32.00 4.69
N GLU A 17 -8.71 33.10 4.02
CA GLU A 17 -9.62 33.82 3.12
C GLU A 17 -9.65 33.23 1.70
N GLU A 18 -8.56 32.61 1.25
CA GLU A 18 -8.46 32.05 -0.09
C GLU A 18 -9.24 30.74 -0.24
N SER A 19 -10.31 30.75 -1.04
CA SER A 19 -11.04 29.53 -1.38
C SER A 19 -10.17 28.52 -2.13
N ALA A 20 -10.29 27.24 -1.78
CA ALA A 20 -9.68 26.13 -2.52
C ALA A 20 -10.52 25.62 -3.70
N ASP A 21 -11.61 26.30 -4.07
CA ASP A 21 -12.58 25.84 -5.08
C ASP A 21 -12.01 25.67 -6.49
N TYR A 22 -11.00 26.48 -6.83
CA TYR A 22 -10.34 26.41 -8.13
C TYR A 22 -9.38 25.23 -8.25
N LEU A 23 -9.01 24.59 -7.14
CA LEU A 23 -8.10 23.44 -7.13
C LEU A 23 -8.87 22.15 -7.43
N PRO A 24 -8.24 21.18 -8.14
CA PRO A 24 -8.88 19.92 -8.52
C PRO A 24 -8.94 18.92 -7.35
N LEU A 25 -9.54 19.32 -6.22
CA LEU A 25 -9.57 18.57 -4.96
C LEU A 25 -10.96 18.02 -4.67
N ARG A 26 -10.99 16.77 -4.17
CA ARG A 26 -12.16 16.17 -3.53
C ARG A 26 -12.34 16.71 -2.10
N ASP A 27 -13.53 16.55 -1.55
CA ASP A 27 -13.90 17.13 -0.25
C ASP A 27 -12.97 16.70 0.89
N TYR A 28 -12.66 15.40 0.98
CA TYR A 28 -11.73 14.91 2.00
C TYR A 28 -10.30 15.46 1.82
N GLN A 29 -9.89 15.77 0.58
CA GLN A 29 -8.57 16.36 0.33
C GLN A 29 -8.55 17.83 0.76
N ARG A 30 -9.67 18.56 0.60
CA ARG A 30 -9.82 19.91 1.12
C ARG A 30 -9.79 19.93 2.64
N GLN A 31 -10.50 18.99 3.28
CA GLN A 31 -10.47 18.81 4.74
C GLN A 31 -9.05 18.47 5.24
N ALA A 32 -8.32 17.60 4.53
CA ALA A 32 -6.93 17.28 4.86
C ALA A 32 -6.02 18.52 4.80
N ILE A 33 -6.16 19.34 3.75
CA ILE A 33 -5.40 20.59 3.59
C ILE A 33 -5.76 21.58 4.70
N ALA A 34 -7.04 21.79 4.96
CA ALA A 34 -7.51 22.69 6.01
C ALA A 34 -7.00 22.26 7.41
N ALA A 35 -6.96 20.96 7.70
CA ALA A 35 -6.41 20.44 8.96
C ALA A 35 -4.91 20.71 9.10
N VAL A 36 -4.14 20.63 8.00
CA VAL A 36 -2.71 20.96 8.00
C VAL A 36 -2.51 22.47 8.16
N GLU A 37 -3.24 23.30 7.41
CA GLU A 37 -3.18 24.76 7.50
C GLU A 37 -3.53 25.24 8.92
N ALA A 38 -4.57 24.67 9.54
CA ALA A 38 -4.93 24.95 10.93
C ALA A 38 -3.81 24.55 11.90
N GLY A 39 -3.22 23.36 11.75
CA GLY A 39 -2.10 22.94 12.59
C GLY A 39 -0.86 23.83 12.44
N ILE A 40 -0.58 24.31 11.23
CA ILE A 40 0.52 25.26 10.95
C ILE A 40 0.24 26.62 11.62
N ALA A 41 -1.00 27.11 11.55
CA ALA A 41 -1.42 28.36 12.18
C ALA A 41 -1.37 28.28 13.72
N GLU A 42 -1.62 27.10 14.29
CA GLU A 42 -1.43 26.82 15.73
C GLU A 42 0.05 26.70 16.15
N GLY A 43 0.99 26.82 15.21
CA GLY A 43 2.43 26.72 15.47
C GLY A 43 2.96 25.28 15.54
N ARG A 44 2.17 24.27 15.14
CA ARG A 44 2.66 22.88 15.06
C ARG A 44 3.70 22.78 13.96
N ARG A 45 4.84 22.18 14.30
CA ARG A 45 5.98 22.00 13.38
C ARG A 45 6.02 20.61 12.75
N GLU A 46 5.30 19.66 13.30
CA GLU A 46 5.26 18.26 12.89
C GLU A 46 3.80 17.88 12.67
N LEU A 47 3.46 17.54 11.43
CA LEU A 47 2.09 17.20 11.02
C LEU A 47 2.08 15.90 10.23
N LEU A 48 1.08 15.06 10.50
CA LEU A 48 0.90 13.77 9.82
C LEU A 48 -0.47 13.69 9.14
N LEU A 49 -0.48 13.36 7.86
CA LEU A 49 -1.67 12.99 7.11
C LEU A 49 -1.69 11.47 6.89
N ALA A 50 -2.73 10.80 7.41
CA ALA A 50 -2.94 9.38 7.20
C ALA A 50 -4.03 9.17 6.12
N MET A 51 -3.65 8.80 4.90
CA MET A 51 -4.55 8.66 3.76
C MET A 51 -4.30 7.36 3.00
N ALA A 52 -5.35 6.56 2.82
CA ALA A 52 -5.26 5.26 2.17
C ALA A 52 -4.66 5.33 0.76
N THR A 53 -3.97 4.25 0.33
CA THR A 53 -3.39 4.17 -1.00
C THR A 53 -4.47 4.30 -2.09
N GLY A 54 -4.19 5.11 -3.12
CA GLY A 54 -5.15 5.38 -4.21
C GLY A 54 -6.07 6.59 -3.97
N THR A 55 -6.04 7.21 -2.78
CA THR A 55 -6.88 8.40 -2.46
C THR A 55 -6.28 9.73 -2.92
N GLY A 56 -5.14 9.71 -3.63
CA GLY A 56 -4.55 10.90 -4.24
C GLY A 56 -3.63 11.73 -3.33
N LYS A 57 -2.85 11.09 -2.43
CA LYS A 57 -1.86 11.74 -1.55
C LYS A 57 -0.99 12.78 -2.27
N THR A 58 -0.37 12.39 -3.39
CA THR A 58 0.49 13.28 -4.18
C THR A 58 -0.28 14.51 -4.68
N ARG A 59 -1.53 14.36 -5.15
CA ARG A 59 -2.38 15.49 -5.56
C ARG A 59 -2.69 16.43 -4.39
N THR A 60 -3.04 15.88 -3.24
CA THR A 60 -3.30 16.64 -2.01
C THR A 60 -2.06 17.42 -1.60
N CYS A 61 -0.88 16.80 -1.65
CA CYS A 61 0.39 17.46 -1.35
C CYS A 61 0.72 18.60 -2.32
N ILE A 62 0.57 18.39 -3.63
CA ILE A 62 0.86 19.43 -4.63
C ILE A 62 -0.01 20.68 -4.37
N CYS A 63 -1.30 20.47 -4.13
CA CYS A 63 -2.24 21.56 -3.87
C CYS A 63 -1.96 22.27 -2.54
N LEU A 64 -1.60 21.52 -1.49
CA LEU A 64 -1.18 22.05 -0.19
C LEU A 64 0.07 22.94 -0.34
N LEU A 65 1.12 22.42 -0.97
CA LEU A 65 2.36 23.16 -1.20
C LEU A 65 2.12 24.42 -2.02
N TYR A 66 1.29 24.33 -3.06
CA TYR A 66 0.94 25.48 -3.88
C TYR A 66 0.27 26.59 -3.05
N ARG A 67 -0.70 26.26 -2.21
CA ARG A 67 -1.37 27.25 -1.32
C ARG A 67 -0.38 27.88 -0.35
N LEU A 68 0.45 27.07 0.32
CA LEU A 68 1.44 27.57 1.27
C LEU A 68 2.48 28.50 0.63
N LEU A 69 2.93 28.20 -0.60
CA LEU A 69 3.86 29.05 -1.33
C LEU A 69 3.19 30.31 -1.88
N LYS A 70 1.96 30.20 -2.40
CA LYS A 70 1.18 31.32 -2.93
C LYS A 70 0.84 32.35 -1.86
N ALA A 71 0.45 31.88 -0.68
CA ALA A 71 0.17 32.74 0.46
C ALA A 71 1.43 33.42 1.03
N GLY A 72 2.62 32.98 0.59
CA GLY A 72 3.87 33.40 1.22
C GLY A 72 3.95 32.90 2.65
N ARG A 73 3.44 31.69 2.94
CA ARG A 73 3.61 31.05 4.25
C ARG A 73 4.96 30.36 4.37
N PHE A 74 5.46 29.86 3.25
CA PHE A 74 6.82 29.32 3.08
C PHE A 74 7.47 29.93 1.84
N ARG A 75 8.79 30.15 1.87
CA ARG A 75 9.56 30.61 0.72
C ARG A 75 9.98 29.43 -0.15
N ARG A 76 10.45 28.34 0.46
CA ARG A 76 10.93 27.15 -0.24
C ARG A 76 10.57 25.87 0.51
N ALA A 77 10.16 24.84 -0.23
CA ALA A 77 9.86 23.51 0.29
C ALA A 77 10.81 22.43 -0.28
N LEU A 78 11.11 21.43 0.55
CA LEU A 78 11.80 20.19 0.19
C LEU A 78 10.79 19.05 0.11
N PHE A 79 10.69 18.40 -1.04
CA PHE A 79 9.87 17.21 -1.25
C PHE A 79 10.75 15.97 -1.22
N LEU A 80 10.69 15.21 -0.12
CA LEU A 80 11.46 14.00 0.09
C LEU A 80 10.71 12.77 -0.37
N VAL A 81 11.42 11.94 -1.12
CA VAL A 81 10.95 10.62 -1.55
C VAL A 81 11.92 9.53 -1.13
N ASP A 82 11.42 8.31 -1.03
CA ASP A 82 12.26 7.16 -0.70
C ASP A 82 13.13 6.69 -1.88
N ARG A 83 12.71 6.91 -3.13
CA ARG A 83 13.38 6.36 -4.32
C ARG A 83 13.26 7.27 -5.54
N THR A 84 14.17 7.10 -6.48
CA THR A 84 14.20 7.85 -7.74
C THR A 84 12.91 7.72 -8.53
N THR A 85 12.38 6.50 -8.69
CA THR A 85 11.13 6.26 -9.41
C THR A 85 9.92 6.99 -8.82
N LEU A 86 9.85 7.13 -7.49
CA LEU A 86 8.80 7.91 -6.82
C LEU A 86 9.02 9.42 -7.02
N GLY A 87 10.28 9.88 -7.01
CA GLY A 87 10.63 11.26 -7.30
C GLY A 87 10.30 11.66 -8.73
N ASP A 88 10.56 10.80 -9.71
CA ASP A 88 10.21 11.03 -11.12
C ASP A 88 8.69 11.13 -11.29
N GLN A 89 7.92 10.26 -10.62
CA GLN A 89 6.46 10.31 -10.63
C GLN A 89 5.91 11.57 -9.97
N ALA A 90 6.48 11.96 -8.83
CA ALA A 90 6.11 13.20 -8.16
C ALA A 90 6.39 14.40 -9.07
N HIS A 91 7.57 14.45 -9.70
CA HIS A 91 7.96 15.52 -10.63
C HIS A 91 7.00 15.60 -11.84
N GLU A 92 6.67 14.48 -12.46
CA GLU A 92 5.67 14.45 -13.54
C GLU A 92 4.28 14.89 -13.05
N ALA A 93 3.89 14.57 -11.81
CA ALA A 93 2.64 15.06 -11.23
C ALA A 93 2.66 16.58 -11.02
N PHE A 94 3.76 17.17 -10.55
CA PHE A 94 3.95 18.63 -10.45
C PHE A 94 3.88 19.31 -11.82
N LYS A 95 4.32 18.63 -12.88
CA LYS A 95 4.32 19.14 -14.25
C LYS A 95 2.95 19.08 -14.95
N THR A 96 2.14 18.07 -14.63
CA THR A 96 0.90 17.77 -15.35
C THR A 96 -0.36 18.25 -14.64
N LEU A 97 -0.39 18.26 -13.30
CA LEU A 97 -1.56 18.68 -12.54
C LEU A 97 -1.82 20.18 -12.74
N LYS A 98 -2.97 20.51 -13.33
CA LYS A 98 -3.40 21.91 -13.51
C LYS A 98 -3.98 22.46 -12.20
N LEU A 99 -3.49 23.63 -11.82
CA LEU A 99 -3.83 24.34 -10.59
C LEU A 99 -4.65 25.58 -10.97
N GLU A 100 -4.07 26.77 -10.82
CA GLU A 100 -4.70 28.04 -11.16
C GLU A 100 -4.47 28.40 -12.64
N GLN A 101 -5.46 29.02 -13.29
CA GLN A 101 -5.35 29.52 -14.67
C GLN A 101 -4.87 28.48 -15.70
N GLN A 102 -5.17 27.18 -15.48
CA GLN A 102 -4.68 26.06 -16.31
C GLN A 102 -3.15 25.93 -16.36
N GLN A 103 -2.45 26.53 -15.40
CA GLN A 103 -1.02 26.37 -15.21
C GLN A 103 -0.73 25.23 -14.24
N SER A 104 0.34 24.49 -14.47
CA SER A 104 0.85 23.49 -13.53
C SER A 104 1.84 24.11 -12.54
N PHE A 105 2.20 23.36 -11.50
CA PHE A 105 3.12 23.86 -10.48
C PHE A 105 4.48 24.28 -11.07
N THR A 106 5.03 23.50 -12.00
CA THR A 106 6.30 23.81 -12.66
C THR A 106 6.21 24.98 -13.65
N GLU A 107 5.01 25.34 -14.10
CA GLU A 107 4.77 26.52 -14.94
C GLU A 107 4.67 27.80 -14.08
N ILE A 108 4.29 27.67 -12.80
CA ILE A 108 4.14 28.78 -11.85
C ILE A 108 5.43 29.03 -11.07
N TYR A 109 6.12 27.96 -10.66
CA TYR A 109 7.29 28.02 -9.79
C TYR A 109 8.45 27.20 -10.34
N GLU A 110 9.67 27.66 -10.06
CA GLU A 110 10.86 26.88 -10.38
C GLU A 110 10.98 25.66 -9.44
N VAL A 111 11.09 24.47 -10.06
CA VAL A 111 11.23 23.17 -9.39
C VAL A 111 12.53 22.51 -9.80
N LYS A 112 13.38 22.18 -8.82
CA LYS A 112 14.59 21.38 -9.05
C LYS A 112 14.31 19.91 -8.78
N GLY A 113 14.53 19.07 -9.79
CA GLY A 113 14.40 17.61 -9.69
C GLY A 113 15.62 16.91 -9.09
N LEU A 114 15.58 15.57 -9.05
CA LEU A 114 16.57 14.69 -8.41
C LEU A 114 18.02 14.87 -8.92
N GLN A 115 18.19 15.33 -10.16
CA GLN A 115 19.48 15.59 -10.79
C GLN A 115 20.21 16.80 -10.23
N HIS A 116 19.50 17.68 -9.51
CA HIS A 116 20.08 18.89 -8.93
C HIS A 116 20.51 18.62 -7.48
N VAL A 117 21.74 19.03 -7.16
CA VAL A 117 22.32 18.83 -5.82
C VAL A 117 21.86 19.91 -4.84
N ARG A 118 21.62 21.13 -5.33
CA ARG A 118 21.23 22.30 -4.55
C ARG A 118 20.09 23.04 -5.25
N PRO A 119 19.19 23.68 -4.48
CA PRO A 119 18.27 24.65 -5.04
C PRO A 119 19.01 25.95 -5.43
N GLU A 120 18.45 26.70 -6.38
CA GLU A 120 18.91 28.05 -6.73
C GLU A 120 18.06 29.10 -5.98
N GLY A 121 18.39 30.39 -6.15
CA GLY A 121 17.82 31.47 -5.34
C GLY A 121 16.30 31.65 -5.47
N ASP A 122 15.76 31.37 -6.66
CA ASP A 122 14.36 31.44 -7.06
C ASP A 122 13.61 30.11 -6.97
N THR A 123 14.33 29.00 -6.76
CA THR A 123 13.75 27.67 -6.56
C THR A 123 12.77 27.68 -5.39
N ARG A 124 11.52 27.27 -5.65
CA ARG A 124 10.45 27.17 -4.64
C ARG A 124 10.23 25.74 -4.15
N LEU A 125 10.57 24.76 -4.98
CA LEU A 125 10.45 23.35 -4.64
C LEU A 125 11.70 22.60 -5.07
N HIS A 126 12.27 21.83 -4.15
CA HIS A 126 13.38 20.92 -4.43
C HIS A 126 12.93 19.49 -4.15
N VAL A 127 13.09 18.60 -5.13
CA VAL A 127 12.77 17.17 -5.00
C VAL A 127 14.07 16.42 -4.75
N ALA A 128 14.14 15.67 -3.65
CA ALA A 128 15.32 14.88 -3.30
C ALA A 128 14.94 13.51 -2.72
N THR A 129 15.84 12.54 -2.85
CA THR A 129 15.70 11.29 -2.10
C THR A 129 16.25 11.45 -0.69
N ILE A 130 15.69 10.70 0.27
CA ILE A 130 16.22 10.64 1.64
C ILE A 130 17.70 10.26 1.62
N GLN A 131 18.07 9.24 0.86
CA GLN A 131 19.44 8.76 0.73
C GLN A 131 20.36 9.83 0.12
N GLY A 132 19.85 10.60 -0.84
CA GLY A 132 20.55 11.74 -1.41
C GLY A 132 20.85 12.81 -0.35
N MET A 133 19.91 13.08 0.56
CA MET A 133 20.10 14.01 1.67
C MET A 133 21.04 13.49 2.75
N VAL A 134 20.92 12.22 3.13
CA VAL A 134 21.85 11.59 4.08
C VAL A 134 23.28 11.72 3.57
N ARG A 135 23.55 11.41 2.29
CA ARG A 135 24.88 11.56 1.70
C ARG A 135 25.36 13.02 1.73
N ARG A 136 24.52 13.96 1.35
CA ARG A 136 24.91 15.38 1.28
C ARG A 136 25.12 16.03 2.66
N LEU A 137 24.43 15.55 3.70
CA LEU A 137 24.53 16.08 5.06
C LEU A 137 25.62 15.41 5.91
N LEU A 138 25.93 14.14 5.65
CA LEU A 138 26.91 13.38 6.42
C LEU A 138 28.31 13.33 5.76
N ASP A 139 28.45 13.80 4.52
CA ASP A 139 29.75 13.88 3.85
C ASP A 139 30.56 15.08 4.36
N GLU A 140 31.66 14.82 5.07
CA GLU A 140 32.56 15.84 5.62
C GLU A 140 33.24 16.69 4.55
N HIS A 141 33.29 16.21 3.29
CA HIS A 141 33.88 16.90 2.16
C HIS A 141 32.86 17.67 1.31
N ALA A 142 31.57 17.53 1.59
CA ALA A 142 30.53 18.27 0.90
C ALA A 142 30.38 19.68 1.49
N ASP A 143 29.97 20.63 0.63
CA ASP A 143 29.60 21.96 1.12
C ASP A 143 28.45 21.84 2.13
N PRO A 144 28.52 22.50 3.31
CA PRO A 144 27.46 22.45 4.32
C PRO A 144 26.14 22.97 3.79
N ILE A 145 25.03 22.28 4.05
CA ILE A 145 23.69 22.76 3.73
C ILE A 145 23.19 23.63 4.90
N PRO A 146 22.81 24.90 4.67
CA PRO A 146 22.23 25.75 5.71
C PRO A 146 20.97 25.14 6.33
N VAL A 147 20.77 25.35 7.63
CA VAL A 147 19.59 24.86 8.37
C VAL A 147 18.30 25.57 7.94
N ASP A 148 18.40 26.79 7.40
CA ASP A 148 17.32 27.64 6.89
C ASP A 148 17.12 27.54 5.37
N GLU A 149 17.74 26.55 4.71
CA GLU A 149 17.60 26.34 3.26
C GLU A 149 16.15 26.05 2.83
N TYR A 150 15.36 25.43 3.71
CA TYR A 150 13.94 25.10 3.48
C TYR A 150 13.10 25.51 4.69
N ASP A 151 11.91 26.07 4.44
CA ASP A 151 10.94 26.39 5.50
C ASP A 151 9.95 25.24 5.73
N CYS A 152 9.83 24.33 4.77
CA CYS A 152 8.92 23.19 4.83
C CYS A 152 9.56 21.94 4.21
N ILE A 153 9.39 20.80 4.88
CA ILE A 153 9.74 19.48 4.38
C ILE A 153 8.47 18.67 4.26
N VAL A 154 8.22 18.12 3.07
CA VAL A 154 7.11 17.21 2.84
C VAL A 154 7.64 15.85 2.43
N ILE A 155 7.07 14.79 3.00
CA ILE A 155 7.54 13.42 2.79
C ILE A 155 6.37 12.53 2.43
N ASP A 156 6.39 12.03 1.20
CA ASP A 156 5.40 11.04 0.76
C ASP A 156 5.85 9.64 1.19
N GLU A 157 4.89 8.86 1.70
CA GLU A 157 5.10 7.52 2.25
C GLU A 157 6.18 7.47 3.36
N CYS A 158 6.06 8.36 4.36
CA CYS A 158 7.00 8.53 5.49
C CYS A 158 7.16 7.33 6.44
N HIS A 159 6.57 6.18 6.10
CA HIS A 159 6.62 4.92 6.85
C HIS A 159 7.53 3.86 6.20
N ARG A 160 8.11 4.13 5.02
CA ARG A 160 8.74 3.08 4.19
C ARG A 160 10.15 2.65 4.54
N GLY A 161 10.90 3.49 5.25
CA GLY A 161 12.31 3.27 5.56
C GLY A 161 12.63 2.06 6.43
N TYR A 162 11.62 1.39 7.00
CA TYR A 162 11.78 0.43 8.11
C TYR A 162 11.16 -0.95 7.86
N ASN A 163 10.74 -1.26 6.62
CA ASN A 163 10.03 -2.51 6.35
C ASN A 163 10.94 -3.75 6.46
N LEU A 164 10.74 -4.58 7.49
CA LEU A 164 11.45 -5.85 7.78
C LEU A 164 11.37 -6.93 6.70
N ASP A 165 10.34 -6.91 5.83
CA ASP A 165 10.06 -7.99 4.88
C ASP A 165 10.81 -7.88 3.53
N ARG A 166 11.72 -6.91 3.41
CA ARG A 166 12.35 -6.59 2.14
C ARG A 166 13.76 -7.15 2.06
N ASP A 167 14.04 -7.91 1.00
CA ASP A 167 15.40 -8.13 0.55
C ASP A 167 15.91 -6.80 -0.03
N LEU A 168 16.78 -6.13 0.72
CA LEU A 168 17.41 -4.87 0.34
C LEU A 168 17.99 -5.01 -1.08
N SER A 169 17.52 -4.17 -2.01
CA SER A 169 18.08 -4.11 -3.36
C SER A 169 19.55 -3.66 -3.30
N GLU A 170 20.37 -4.00 -4.30
CA GLU A 170 21.80 -3.60 -4.34
C GLU A 170 22.02 -2.08 -4.14
N SER A 171 21.04 -1.25 -4.52
CA SER A 171 21.04 0.20 -4.27
C SER A 171 20.78 0.64 -2.82
N GLU A 172 20.29 -0.25 -1.95
CA GLU A 172 20.00 -0.02 -0.53
C GLU A 172 21.11 -0.52 0.41
N PHE A 173 22.23 -0.99 -0.13
CA PHE A 173 23.40 -1.49 0.62
C PHE A 173 24.09 -0.46 1.54
N GLN A 174 23.60 0.78 1.63
CA GLN A 174 24.17 1.83 2.47
C GLN A 174 23.58 1.92 3.89
N PHE A 175 22.50 1.21 4.17
CA PHE A 175 21.87 1.19 5.51
C PHE A 175 22.05 -0.18 6.13
N ARG A 176 22.63 -0.21 7.33
CA ARG A 176 23.10 -1.43 7.99
C ARG A 176 22.01 -2.13 8.80
N SER A 177 21.08 -1.35 9.33
CA SER A 177 19.92 -1.82 10.08
C SER A 177 18.76 -0.82 9.98
N GLU A 178 17.58 -1.27 10.40
CA GLU A 178 16.41 -0.41 10.58
C GLU A 178 16.73 0.79 11.49
N ALA A 179 17.42 0.56 12.61
CA ALA A 179 17.81 1.61 13.55
C ALA A 179 18.79 2.63 12.94
N ASP A 180 19.75 2.17 12.12
CA ASP A 180 20.68 3.03 11.38
C ASP A 180 19.93 3.92 10.38
N TYR A 181 18.96 3.37 9.64
CA TYR A 181 18.10 4.19 8.79
C TYR A 181 17.26 5.17 9.64
N ILE A 182 16.72 4.76 10.79
CA ILE A 182 15.89 5.65 11.65
C ILE A 182 16.72 6.86 12.07
N SER A 183 17.93 6.59 12.58
CA SER A 183 18.85 7.62 13.03
C SER A 183 19.23 8.56 11.89
N LYS A 184 19.66 8.03 10.73
CA LYS A 184 20.03 8.84 9.56
C LYS A 184 18.84 9.63 8.99
N TYR A 185 17.64 9.05 8.98
CA TYR A 185 16.43 9.72 8.55
C TYR A 185 16.05 10.88 9.47
N ARG A 186 16.03 10.67 10.80
CA ARG A 186 15.80 11.74 11.78
C ARG A 186 16.84 12.85 11.65
N ARG A 187 18.12 12.51 11.48
CA ARG A 187 19.18 13.50 11.22
C ARG A 187 18.89 14.41 10.04
N VAL A 188 18.38 13.87 8.92
CA VAL A 188 18.00 14.71 7.77
C VAL A 188 16.86 15.65 8.12
N LEU A 189 15.84 15.17 8.84
CA LEU A 189 14.66 15.98 9.18
C LEU A 189 14.96 17.04 10.23
N ASP A 190 15.81 16.71 11.21
CA ASP A 190 16.13 17.58 12.34
C ASP A 190 17.25 18.57 12.01
N HIS A 191 17.96 18.38 10.89
CA HIS A 191 18.94 19.35 10.37
C HIS A 191 18.31 20.68 9.97
N PHE A 192 17.08 20.67 9.42
CA PHE A 192 16.45 21.87 8.90
C PHE A 192 15.47 22.48 9.92
N ASP A 193 15.52 23.82 10.06
CA ASP A 193 14.53 24.60 10.81
C ASP A 193 13.24 24.78 9.99
N ALA A 194 12.59 23.66 9.66
CA ALA A 194 11.43 23.60 8.78
C ALA A 194 10.18 23.05 9.49
N VAL A 195 9.00 23.31 8.91
CA VAL A 195 7.77 22.56 9.22
C VAL A 195 7.77 21.23 8.46
N LYS A 196 7.58 20.12 9.16
CA LYS A 196 7.62 18.76 8.65
C LYS A 196 6.20 18.23 8.45
N ILE A 197 5.87 17.82 7.22
CA ILE A 197 4.56 17.28 6.84
C ILE A 197 4.77 15.87 6.29
N GLY A 198 4.37 14.86 7.06
CA GLY A 198 4.41 13.47 6.64
C GLY A 198 3.09 13.03 6.01
N LEU A 199 3.15 12.27 4.92
CA LEU A 199 1.99 11.59 4.34
C LEU A 199 2.23 10.07 4.38
N THR A 200 1.25 9.32 4.85
CA THR A 200 1.32 7.86 4.93
C THR A 200 -0.05 7.24 4.71
N ALA A 201 -0.09 6.00 4.22
CA ALA A 201 -1.32 5.19 4.29
C ALA A 201 -1.49 4.51 5.65
N THR A 202 -0.39 4.26 6.34
CA THR A 202 -0.31 3.35 7.49
C THR A 202 0.60 3.97 8.54
N PRO A 203 0.05 4.80 9.46
CA PRO A 203 0.86 5.49 10.47
C PRO A 203 1.38 4.49 11.50
N ALA A 204 2.59 3.97 11.25
CA ALA A 204 3.32 3.10 12.15
C ALA A 204 3.74 3.82 13.43
N LEU A 205 4.17 3.08 14.46
CA LEU A 205 4.64 3.64 15.72
C LEU A 205 5.76 4.69 15.49
N HIS A 206 6.81 4.32 14.76
CA HIS A 206 7.93 5.23 14.46
C HIS A 206 7.51 6.48 13.67
N THR A 207 6.54 6.35 12.75
CA THR A 207 6.00 7.53 12.03
C THR A 207 5.29 8.47 13.01
N LYS A 208 4.53 7.94 13.97
CA LYS A 208 3.88 8.73 15.01
C LYS A 208 4.88 9.33 16.01
N GLU A 209 6.00 8.67 16.27
CA GLU A 209 7.09 9.24 17.09
C GLU A 209 7.75 10.46 16.44
N ILE A 210 7.79 10.52 15.10
CA ILE A 210 8.41 11.64 14.36
C ILE A 210 7.42 12.77 14.09
N PHE A 211 6.17 12.45 13.71
CA PHE A 211 5.20 13.45 13.26
C PHE A 211 4.03 13.67 14.23
N GLY A 212 3.98 12.95 15.34
CA GLY A 212 2.84 12.94 16.25
C GLY A 212 1.61 12.19 15.69
N ALA A 213 0.46 12.40 16.34
CA ALA A 213 -0.80 11.85 15.88
C ALA A 213 -1.25 12.49 14.55
N PRO A 214 -1.91 11.73 13.64
CA PRO A 214 -2.44 12.30 12.41
C PRO A 214 -3.39 13.47 12.66
N VAL A 215 -3.14 14.61 12.00
CA VAL A 215 -4.06 15.76 12.04
C VAL A 215 -5.31 15.53 11.19
N PHE A 216 -5.22 14.59 10.25
CA PHE A 216 -6.35 14.11 9.46
C PHE A 216 -6.13 12.65 9.05
N THR A 217 -7.21 11.86 9.11
CA THR A 217 -7.21 10.45 8.71
C THR A 217 -8.31 10.19 7.69
N TYR A 218 -7.95 9.53 6.58
CA TYR A 218 -8.86 9.07 5.54
C TYR A 218 -8.54 7.64 5.16
N GLY A 219 -9.25 6.70 5.79
CA GLY A 219 -8.98 5.26 5.70
C GLY A 219 -9.51 4.60 4.44
N TYR A 220 -9.09 3.36 4.21
CA TYR A 220 -9.53 2.55 3.07
C TYR A 220 -11.05 2.36 3.06
N ARG A 221 -11.61 1.98 4.21
CA ARG A 221 -13.05 1.75 4.39
C ARG A 221 -13.88 2.98 4.05
N GLN A 222 -13.49 4.13 4.59
CA GLN A 222 -14.14 5.40 4.29
C GLN A 222 -14.07 5.74 2.79
N ALA A 223 -12.91 5.52 2.15
CA ALA A 223 -12.75 5.74 0.72
C ALA A 223 -13.59 4.81 -0.16
N VAL A 224 -13.86 3.58 0.29
CA VAL A 224 -14.79 2.65 -0.36
C VAL A 224 -16.24 3.11 -0.19
N VAL A 225 -16.64 3.48 1.03
CA VAL A 225 -17.99 3.98 1.32
C VAL A 225 -18.32 5.24 0.54
N ASP A 226 -17.35 6.15 0.42
CA ASP A 226 -17.46 7.40 -0.35
C ASP A 226 -17.39 7.17 -1.87
N GLY A 227 -17.18 5.93 -2.33
CA GLY A 227 -17.16 5.58 -3.75
C GLY A 227 -15.90 6.00 -4.50
N TYR A 228 -14.79 6.27 -3.80
CA TYR A 228 -13.52 6.66 -4.42
C TYR A 228 -12.55 5.49 -4.63
N LEU A 229 -12.77 4.38 -3.91
CA LEU A 229 -12.05 3.12 -4.06
C LEU A 229 -13.07 1.97 -4.16
N VAL A 230 -12.62 0.84 -4.69
CA VAL A 230 -13.39 -0.41 -4.72
C VAL A 230 -12.98 -1.34 -3.58
N ASP A 231 -13.95 -2.10 -3.08
CA ASP A 231 -13.71 -3.17 -2.11
C ASP A 231 -13.22 -4.45 -2.81
N HIS A 232 -12.82 -5.44 -2.02
CA HIS A 232 -12.54 -6.77 -2.51
C HIS A 232 -13.63 -7.79 -2.16
N GLU A 233 -13.75 -8.83 -2.96
CA GLU A 233 -14.49 -10.02 -2.58
C GLU A 233 -13.82 -10.74 -1.40
N PRO A 234 -14.55 -11.57 -0.65
CA PRO A 234 -13.98 -12.55 0.25
C PRO A 234 -12.77 -13.25 -0.41
N PRO A 235 -11.59 -13.28 0.26
CA PRO A 235 -10.41 -13.91 -0.30
C PRO A 235 -10.67 -15.37 -0.62
N THR A 236 -10.22 -15.83 -1.78
CA THR A 236 -10.22 -17.24 -2.15
C THR A 236 -8.94 -17.86 -1.63
N ARG A 237 -9.06 -18.71 -0.60
CA ARG A 237 -7.96 -19.47 -0.02
C ARG A 237 -7.75 -20.74 -0.82
N ILE A 238 -6.54 -20.92 -1.33
CA ILE A 238 -6.11 -22.13 -2.03
C ILE A 238 -5.21 -22.90 -1.07
N VAL A 239 -5.74 -23.97 -0.48
CA VAL A 239 -5.01 -24.77 0.50
C VAL A 239 -4.59 -26.08 -0.16
N THR A 240 -3.28 -26.26 -0.26
CA THR A 240 -2.68 -27.49 -0.78
C THR A 240 -2.16 -28.37 0.36
N LYS A 241 -1.83 -29.62 0.04
CA LYS A 241 -1.30 -30.59 1.00
C LYS A 241 0.02 -30.12 1.60
N LEU A 242 0.95 -29.63 0.77
CA LEU A 242 2.23 -29.10 1.25
C LEU A 242 2.03 -27.80 2.05
N ALA A 243 1.08 -26.96 1.67
CA ALA A 243 0.79 -25.73 2.41
C ALA A 243 0.25 -26.01 3.82
N ALA A 244 -0.55 -27.07 3.99
CA ALA A 244 -1.16 -27.43 5.27
C ALA A 244 -0.23 -28.24 6.19
N ASN A 245 0.57 -29.15 5.63
CA ASN A 245 1.36 -30.11 6.40
C ASN A 245 2.87 -29.77 6.47
N GLY A 246 3.32 -28.77 5.72
CA GLY A 246 4.74 -28.51 5.53
C GLY A 246 5.43 -29.56 4.67
N ILE A 247 6.77 -29.52 4.65
CA ILE A 247 7.61 -30.51 3.99
C ILE A 247 8.58 -31.06 5.02
N THR A 248 8.56 -32.37 5.23
CA THR A 248 9.48 -33.07 6.14
C THR A 248 10.34 -34.05 5.36
N TRP A 249 11.64 -34.04 5.65
CA TRP A 249 12.59 -35.06 5.24
C TRP A 249 13.16 -35.74 6.48
N GLU A 250 13.27 -37.08 6.42
CA GLU A 250 13.81 -37.88 7.51
C GLU A 250 15.33 -37.75 7.60
N ALA A 251 15.91 -38.08 8.76
CA ALA A 251 17.36 -38.08 8.92
C ALA A 251 18.02 -39.13 8.01
N GLY A 252 19.03 -38.72 7.24
CA GLY A 252 19.76 -39.57 6.29
C GLY A 252 19.13 -39.68 4.90
N GLU A 253 18.02 -38.99 4.64
CA GLU A 253 17.36 -38.96 3.33
C GLU A 253 18.20 -38.18 2.30
N GLN A 254 18.24 -38.67 1.05
CA GLN A 254 18.89 -37.98 -0.05
C GLN A 254 18.01 -36.85 -0.57
N VAL A 255 18.45 -35.61 -0.38
CA VAL A 255 17.73 -34.41 -0.80
C VAL A 255 18.53 -33.71 -1.90
N GLN A 256 17.82 -33.34 -2.96
CA GLN A 256 18.38 -32.48 -4.00
C GLN A 256 18.54 -31.08 -3.46
N VAL A 257 19.70 -30.48 -3.71
CA VAL A 257 19.97 -29.12 -3.32
C VAL A 257 20.51 -28.31 -4.48
N TYR A 258 20.10 -27.05 -4.52
CA TYR A 258 20.58 -26.08 -5.47
C TYR A 258 21.58 -25.15 -4.82
N ARG A 259 22.83 -25.22 -5.27
CA ARG A 259 23.89 -24.28 -4.87
C ARG A 259 23.80 -23.05 -5.75
N VAL A 260 23.40 -21.92 -5.16
CA VAL A 260 23.21 -20.66 -5.89
C VAL A 260 24.49 -20.19 -6.60
N ARG A 261 25.65 -20.53 -6.04
CA ARG A 261 26.98 -20.36 -6.66
C ARG A 261 27.71 -21.69 -6.44
N PRO A 262 27.99 -22.52 -7.46
CA PRO A 262 28.15 -22.22 -8.88
C PRO A 262 26.90 -22.35 -9.79
N GLN A 263 25.67 -22.39 -9.26
CA GLN A 263 24.44 -22.74 -10.00
C GLN A 263 24.39 -24.23 -10.39
N GLN A 264 24.67 -25.10 -9.41
CA GLN A 264 24.72 -26.54 -9.61
C GLN A 264 23.68 -27.26 -8.73
N LEU A 265 23.17 -28.37 -9.27
CA LEU A 265 22.36 -29.34 -8.53
C LEU A 265 23.28 -30.38 -7.91
N ASP A 266 23.17 -30.56 -6.61
CA ASP A 266 23.87 -31.60 -5.85
C ASP A 266 22.87 -32.44 -5.06
N LEU A 267 23.34 -33.59 -4.57
CA LEU A 267 22.62 -34.43 -3.63
C LEU A 267 23.35 -34.37 -2.28
N ILE A 268 22.61 -34.09 -1.21
CA ILE A 268 23.11 -34.19 0.16
C ILE A 268 22.24 -35.16 0.95
N ASN A 269 22.84 -35.84 1.93
CA ASN A 269 22.07 -36.53 2.94
C ASN A 269 21.74 -35.54 4.06
N THR A 270 20.50 -35.51 4.51
CA THR A 270 20.10 -34.73 5.68
C THR A 270 20.80 -35.28 6.92
N PRO A 271 21.54 -34.46 7.69
CA PRO A 271 22.20 -34.95 8.91
C PRO A 271 21.17 -35.29 10.00
N ASP A 272 20.08 -34.52 10.06
CA ASP A 272 18.99 -34.61 11.03
C ASP A 272 17.64 -34.48 10.29
N GLU A 273 16.51 -34.70 10.98
CA GLU A 273 15.17 -34.43 10.42
C GLU A 273 15.04 -32.94 10.04
N VAL A 274 14.60 -32.67 8.81
CA VAL A 274 14.41 -31.31 8.30
C VAL A 274 12.94 -31.08 8.02
N THR A 275 12.30 -30.25 8.83
CA THR A 275 10.91 -29.81 8.62
C THR A 275 10.88 -28.35 8.19
N ILE A 276 10.24 -28.11 7.05
CA ILE A 276 10.10 -26.80 6.40
C ILE A 276 8.63 -26.43 6.39
N GLU A 277 8.34 -25.32 7.05
CA GLU A 277 7.03 -24.69 7.07
C GLU A 277 6.83 -23.79 5.85
N ILE A 278 5.58 -23.46 5.57
CA ILE A 278 5.18 -22.66 4.40
C ILE A 278 5.83 -21.26 4.36
N GLU A 279 6.23 -20.65 5.49
CA GLU A 279 7.01 -19.39 5.51
C GLU A 279 8.34 -19.49 4.76
N GLN A 280 8.94 -20.67 4.76
CA GLN A 280 10.25 -20.94 4.20
C GLN A 280 10.15 -21.39 2.73
N PHE A 281 8.94 -21.67 2.24
CA PHE A 281 8.70 -22.05 0.85
C PHE A 281 9.17 -20.93 -0.08
N ASN A 282 9.87 -21.33 -1.13
CA ASN A 282 10.38 -20.47 -2.20
C ASN A 282 11.38 -19.38 -1.74
N LYS A 283 11.77 -19.39 -0.46
CA LYS A 283 12.91 -18.67 0.11
C LYS A 283 14.08 -19.62 0.40
N GLN A 284 13.81 -20.71 1.11
CA GLN A 284 14.80 -21.73 1.50
C GLN A 284 14.62 -23.03 0.73
N VAL A 285 13.39 -23.31 0.26
CA VAL A 285 13.05 -24.53 -0.49
C VAL A 285 12.42 -24.20 -1.83
N ILE A 286 12.85 -24.88 -2.89
CA ILE A 286 12.22 -24.84 -4.21
C ILE A 286 11.04 -25.82 -4.20
N THR A 287 9.83 -25.30 -4.36
CA THR A 287 8.59 -26.09 -4.25
C THR A 287 7.81 -26.04 -5.57
N GLU A 288 8.29 -26.74 -6.59
CA GLU A 288 7.66 -26.70 -7.93
C GLU A 288 6.24 -27.27 -7.91
N ASN A 289 6.02 -28.40 -7.23
CA ASN A 289 4.72 -29.07 -7.15
C ASN A 289 3.65 -28.18 -6.49
N PHE A 290 3.99 -27.50 -5.39
CA PHE A 290 3.13 -26.49 -4.77
C PHE A 290 2.71 -25.39 -5.75
N ASN A 291 3.69 -24.77 -6.41
CA ASN A 291 3.41 -23.69 -7.35
C ASN A 291 2.62 -24.18 -8.57
N ARG A 292 2.81 -25.44 -8.98
CA ARG A 292 2.08 -26.04 -10.11
C ARG A 292 0.60 -26.20 -9.77
N VAL A 293 0.27 -26.72 -8.59
CA VAL A 293 -1.12 -26.83 -8.11
C VAL A 293 -1.75 -25.44 -8.03
N VAL A 294 -1.06 -24.47 -7.41
CA VAL A 294 -1.56 -23.10 -7.28
C VAL A 294 -1.79 -22.46 -8.66
N CYS A 295 -0.86 -22.57 -9.60
CA CYS A 295 -1.01 -22.02 -10.95
C CYS A 295 -2.15 -22.69 -11.73
N ALA A 296 -2.34 -24.00 -11.57
CA ALA A 296 -3.46 -24.72 -12.17
C ALA A 296 -4.81 -24.20 -11.63
N ARG A 297 -4.92 -23.95 -10.32
CA ARG A 297 -6.13 -23.33 -9.73
C ARG A 297 -6.35 -21.90 -10.23
N LEU A 298 -5.29 -21.08 -10.28
CA LEU A 298 -5.39 -19.71 -10.81
C LEU A 298 -5.90 -19.67 -12.26
N ALA A 299 -5.49 -20.63 -13.09
CA ALA A 299 -5.95 -20.75 -14.46
C ALA A 299 -7.46 -21.05 -14.58
N GLU A 300 -8.12 -21.59 -13.56
CA GLU A 300 -9.57 -21.76 -13.57
C GLU A 300 -10.34 -20.47 -13.33
N HIS A 301 -9.72 -19.48 -12.68
CA HIS A 301 -10.35 -18.22 -12.30
C HIS A 301 -9.95 -17.02 -13.15
N ILE A 302 -8.83 -17.15 -13.86
CA ILE A 302 -8.19 -16.06 -14.60
C ILE A 302 -8.08 -16.52 -16.06
N ASP A 303 -8.87 -15.88 -16.92
CA ASP A 303 -8.73 -15.99 -18.36
C ASP A 303 -7.89 -14.81 -18.88
N PRO A 304 -6.69 -15.05 -19.43
CA PRO A 304 -5.83 -13.97 -19.92
C PRO A 304 -6.40 -13.25 -21.16
N SER A 305 -7.40 -13.82 -21.85
CA SER A 305 -8.04 -13.18 -23.00
C SER A 305 -8.98 -12.04 -22.58
N LEU A 306 -9.62 -12.18 -21.41
CA LEU A 306 -10.61 -11.21 -20.89
C LEU A 306 -9.97 -9.89 -20.42
N PRO A 307 -10.74 -8.79 -20.34
CA PRO A 307 -10.27 -7.53 -19.75
C PRO A 307 -9.92 -7.66 -18.26
N GLY A 308 -9.01 -6.81 -17.80
CA GLY A 308 -8.49 -6.84 -16.42
C GLY A 308 -7.08 -7.41 -16.34
N LYS A 309 -6.37 -7.03 -15.28
CA LYS A 309 -4.98 -7.42 -15.03
C LYS A 309 -4.83 -8.12 -13.69
N THR A 310 -3.84 -9.01 -13.61
CA THR A 310 -3.50 -9.77 -12.40
C THR A 310 -2.11 -9.39 -11.93
N LEU A 311 -1.95 -9.20 -10.63
CA LEU A 311 -0.68 -8.95 -9.98
C LEU A 311 -0.37 -10.09 -8.99
N ILE A 312 0.75 -10.78 -9.21
CA ILE A 312 1.19 -11.92 -8.39
C ILE A 312 2.42 -11.53 -7.57
N PHE A 313 2.35 -11.73 -6.26
CA PHE A 313 3.45 -11.47 -5.32
C PHE A 313 4.20 -12.76 -4.96
N CYS A 314 5.44 -12.85 -5.42
CA CYS A 314 6.35 -13.98 -5.20
C CYS A 314 7.40 -13.65 -4.13
N ALA A 315 7.95 -14.72 -3.55
CA ALA A 315 8.93 -14.65 -2.47
C ALA A 315 10.31 -14.15 -2.93
N THR A 316 10.78 -14.57 -4.10
CA THR A 316 12.13 -14.28 -4.63
C THR A 316 12.09 -14.11 -6.15
N ASP A 317 13.14 -13.54 -6.75
CA ASP A 317 13.21 -13.35 -8.21
C ASP A 317 13.14 -14.68 -8.98
N ARG A 318 13.85 -15.71 -8.48
CA ARG A 318 13.82 -17.08 -9.03
C ARG A 318 12.45 -17.72 -8.90
N HIS A 319 11.75 -17.47 -7.78
CA HIS A 319 10.38 -17.92 -7.62
C HIS A 319 9.45 -17.25 -8.64
N ALA A 320 9.65 -15.97 -8.96
CA ALA A 320 8.89 -15.30 -10.00
C ALA A 320 9.11 -15.95 -11.39
N ASP A 321 10.34 -16.36 -11.73
CA ASP A 321 10.60 -17.11 -12.98
C ASP A 321 9.83 -18.45 -13.03
N LEU A 322 9.85 -19.19 -11.92
CA LEU A 322 9.11 -20.45 -11.80
C LEU A 322 7.61 -20.25 -12.00
N VAL A 323 7.02 -19.25 -11.35
CA VAL A 323 5.59 -18.94 -11.48
C VAL A 323 5.23 -18.49 -12.88
N VAL A 324 6.06 -17.68 -13.55
CA VAL A 324 5.82 -17.28 -14.95
C VAL A 324 5.75 -18.52 -15.84
N LYS A 325 6.70 -19.46 -15.69
CA LYS A 325 6.72 -20.72 -16.45
C LYS A 325 5.45 -21.54 -16.19
N LEU A 326 5.18 -21.87 -14.92
CA LEU A 326 4.07 -22.75 -14.53
C LEU A 326 2.69 -22.17 -14.86
N LEU A 327 2.51 -20.86 -14.71
CA LEU A 327 1.25 -20.21 -15.03
C LEU A 327 1.03 -20.15 -16.55
N THR A 328 2.08 -19.93 -17.34
CA THR A 328 2.00 -19.99 -18.80
C THR A 328 1.61 -21.41 -19.27
N GLU A 329 2.21 -22.45 -18.67
CA GLU A 329 1.83 -23.85 -18.91
C GLU A 329 0.35 -24.11 -18.53
N ALA A 330 -0.08 -23.62 -17.36
CA ALA A 330 -1.46 -23.80 -16.88
C ALA A 330 -2.49 -23.10 -17.78
N PHE A 331 -2.21 -21.87 -18.23
CA PHE A 331 -3.08 -21.19 -19.19
C PHE A 331 -3.09 -21.91 -20.55
N ALA A 332 -1.94 -22.38 -21.02
CA ALA A 332 -1.85 -23.14 -22.26
C ALA A 332 -2.68 -24.43 -22.20
N ALA A 333 -2.66 -25.13 -21.07
CA ALA A 333 -3.46 -26.33 -20.85
C ALA A 333 -4.97 -26.04 -20.78
N LYS A 334 -5.38 -24.91 -20.20
CA LYS A 334 -6.80 -24.56 -20.00
C LYS A 334 -7.45 -23.89 -21.20
N TYR A 335 -6.75 -22.95 -21.84
CA TYR A 335 -7.28 -22.05 -22.86
C TYR A 335 -6.62 -22.21 -24.24
N GLY A 336 -5.57 -23.04 -24.35
CA GLY A 336 -4.76 -23.16 -25.56
C GLY A 336 -3.66 -22.10 -25.64
N ALA A 337 -2.99 -21.99 -26.79
CA ALA A 337 -1.84 -21.11 -26.96
C ALA A 337 -2.17 -19.66 -26.56
N CYS A 338 -1.48 -19.16 -25.53
CA CYS A 338 -1.66 -17.80 -25.06
C CYS A 338 -0.95 -16.78 -25.96
N GLU A 339 -1.46 -15.55 -25.96
CA GLU A 339 -0.77 -14.43 -26.62
C GLU A 339 0.66 -14.28 -26.05
N HIS A 340 1.59 -13.86 -26.92
CA HIS A 340 2.98 -13.63 -26.51
C HIS A 340 3.02 -12.58 -25.39
N GLU A 341 3.86 -12.83 -24.37
CA GLU A 341 4.01 -11.97 -23.19
C GLU A 341 2.71 -11.72 -22.40
N ALA A 342 1.74 -12.64 -22.42
CA ALA A 342 0.57 -12.56 -21.55
C ALA A 342 0.94 -12.56 -20.05
N VAL A 343 2.00 -13.29 -19.68
CA VAL A 343 2.55 -13.39 -18.31
C VAL A 343 4.01 -12.92 -18.32
N VAL A 344 4.34 -11.90 -17.52
CA VAL A 344 5.69 -11.29 -17.51
C VAL A 344 6.21 -11.09 -16.09
N LYS A 345 7.48 -11.45 -15.86
CA LYS A 345 8.23 -11.09 -14.65
C LYS A 345 8.62 -9.61 -14.66
N ILE A 346 8.23 -8.89 -13.60
CA ILE A 346 8.55 -7.48 -13.36
C ILE A 346 9.19 -7.34 -11.97
N THR A 347 10.52 -7.43 -11.94
CA THR A 347 11.36 -7.36 -10.73
C THR A 347 12.52 -6.39 -10.93
N GLY A 348 13.24 -6.03 -9.86
CA GLY A 348 14.38 -5.11 -9.94
C GLY A 348 15.53 -5.63 -10.82
N ASN A 349 15.67 -6.96 -10.92
CA ASN A 349 16.71 -7.64 -11.69
C ASN A 349 16.27 -8.01 -13.12
N ALA A 350 15.04 -7.67 -13.51
CA ALA A 350 14.55 -7.94 -14.85
C ALA A 350 15.24 -7.02 -15.88
N ASP A 351 15.41 -7.48 -17.13
CA ASP A 351 15.84 -6.60 -18.21
C ASP A 351 14.82 -5.46 -18.44
N LYS A 352 15.31 -4.22 -18.48
CA LYS A 352 14.55 -2.96 -18.65
C LYS A 352 13.27 -2.88 -17.80
N PRO A 353 13.37 -2.85 -16.46
CA PRO A 353 12.21 -2.95 -15.57
C PRO A 353 11.24 -1.77 -15.74
N ALA A 354 11.77 -0.55 -15.98
CA ALA A 354 10.95 0.63 -16.25
C ALA A 354 10.07 0.48 -17.51
N SER A 355 10.58 -0.17 -18.57
CA SER A 355 9.81 -0.41 -19.79
C SER A 355 8.69 -1.41 -19.55
N LYS A 356 8.97 -2.49 -18.82
CA LYS A 356 7.95 -3.50 -18.47
C LYS A 356 6.83 -2.93 -17.60
N ILE A 357 7.17 -2.07 -16.64
CA ILE A 357 6.18 -1.33 -15.84
C ILE A 357 5.30 -0.47 -16.75
N ARG A 358 5.91 0.24 -17.71
CA ARG A 358 5.18 1.08 -18.66
C ARG A 358 4.24 0.27 -19.56
N HIS A 359 4.67 -0.89 -20.07
CA HIS A 359 3.81 -1.78 -20.87
C HIS A 359 2.66 -2.34 -20.03
N PHE A 360 2.95 -2.87 -18.82
CA PHE A 360 1.90 -3.36 -17.93
C PHE A 360 0.84 -2.31 -17.61
N LYS A 361 1.25 -1.04 -17.50
CA LYS A 361 0.35 0.09 -17.24
C LYS A 361 -0.51 0.49 -18.44
N ASN A 362 0.08 0.59 -19.64
CA ASN A 362 -0.56 1.28 -20.78
C ASN A 362 -1.01 0.34 -21.90
N GLU A 363 -0.52 -0.89 -21.93
CA GLU A 363 -0.79 -1.85 -23.00
C GLU A 363 -1.70 -2.97 -22.51
N ARG A 364 -2.34 -3.69 -23.45
CA ARG A 364 -3.18 -4.84 -23.12
C ARG A 364 -2.37 -5.94 -22.43
N ASN A 365 -1.24 -6.30 -23.02
CA ASN A 365 -0.27 -7.24 -22.46
C ASN A 365 0.90 -6.48 -21.80
N PRO A 366 1.48 -7.00 -20.72
CA PRO A 366 1.10 -8.23 -20.02
C PRO A 366 -0.25 -8.12 -19.29
N ARG A 367 -0.98 -9.24 -19.26
CA ARG A 367 -2.22 -9.42 -18.47
C ARG A 367 -1.91 -9.84 -17.05
N VAL A 368 -0.83 -10.59 -16.87
CA VAL A 368 -0.34 -11.01 -15.55
C VAL A 368 1.07 -10.48 -15.35
N ALA A 369 1.25 -9.68 -14.31
CA ALA A 369 2.57 -9.28 -13.83
C ALA A 369 2.95 -10.10 -12.60
N VAL A 370 4.11 -10.76 -12.66
CA VAL A 370 4.68 -11.50 -11.52
C VAL A 370 5.81 -10.66 -10.93
N THR A 371 5.73 -10.34 -9.65
CA THR A 371 6.66 -9.42 -8.97
C THR A 371 7.11 -9.96 -7.62
N VAL A 372 8.15 -9.33 -7.06
CA VAL A 372 8.56 -9.51 -5.66
C VAL A 372 8.18 -8.24 -4.90
N ASP A 373 8.97 -7.17 -5.02
CA ASP A 373 8.74 -5.90 -4.33
C ASP A 373 8.66 -4.67 -5.26
N LEU A 374 8.82 -4.83 -6.57
CA LEU A 374 8.92 -3.67 -7.46
C LEU A 374 7.55 -3.00 -7.69
N LEU A 375 6.50 -3.80 -7.86
CA LEU A 375 5.14 -3.30 -8.11
C LEU A 375 4.31 -3.16 -6.83
N THR A 376 4.88 -3.36 -5.65
CA THR A 376 4.16 -3.11 -4.39
C THR A 376 3.85 -1.62 -4.25
N THR A 377 4.57 -0.75 -4.98
CA THR A 377 4.58 0.69 -4.75
C THR A 377 4.84 1.51 -6.00
N GLY A 378 4.33 2.75 -6.06
CA GLY A 378 4.56 3.68 -7.16
C GLY A 378 3.90 3.34 -8.50
N VAL A 379 3.40 2.12 -8.74
CA VAL A 379 2.73 1.82 -10.02
C VAL A 379 1.21 1.99 -9.88
N ASP A 380 0.64 2.73 -10.83
CA ASP A 380 -0.78 3.00 -10.94
C ASP A 380 -1.36 2.29 -12.17
N VAL A 381 -2.05 1.17 -11.94
CA VAL A 381 -2.75 0.38 -12.96
C VAL A 381 -4.18 0.12 -12.47
N PRO A 382 -5.17 0.97 -12.83
CA PRO A 382 -6.55 0.82 -12.37
C PRO A 382 -7.21 -0.50 -12.79
N GLU A 383 -6.78 -1.06 -13.91
CA GLU A 383 -7.28 -2.31 -14.49
C GLU A 383 -6.94 -3.58 -13.70
N ILE A 384 -6.15 -3.50 -12.62
CA ILE A 384 -5.85 -4.68 -11.79
C ILE A 384 -7.13 -5.16 -11.11
N THR A 385 -7.61 -6.35 -11.47
CA THR A 385 -8.80 -6.99 -10.92
C THR A 385 -8.49 -8.16 -10.00
N ASN A 386 -7.25 -8.68 -10.01
CA ASN A 386 -6.83 -9.80 -9.19
C ASN A 386 -5.49 -9.53 -8.49
N LEU A 387 -5.42 -9.78 -7.20
CA LEU A 387 -4.18 -9.88 -6.44
C LEU A 387 -3.96 -11.34 -6.03
N VAL A 388 -2.75 -11.86 -6.22
CA VAL A 388 -2.39 -13.23 -5.87
C VAL A 388 -1.20 -13.22 -4.93
N PHE A 389 -1.34 -13.89 -3.79
CA PHE A 389 -0.29 -14.02 -2.79
C PHE A 389 0.22 -15.45 -2.77
N ILE A 390 1.45 -15.64 -3.24
CA ILE A 390 2.21 -16.91 -3.20
C ILE A 390 3.44 -16.74 -2.29
N ARG A 391 3.42 -15.71 -1.43
CA ARG A 391 4.44 -15.44 -0.43
C ARG A 391 3.78 -14.98 0.86
N ARG A 392 4.26 -15.47 2.01
CA ARG A 392 3.83 -14.92 3.30
C ARG A 392 4.33 -13.48 3.46
N VAL A 393 3.45 -12.61 3.92
CA VAL A 393 3.71 -11.20 4.24
C VAL A 393 3.56 -11.05 5.75
N ARG A 394 4.60 -10.59 6.45
CA ARG A 394 4.61 -10.41 7.90
C ARG A 394 4.31 -8.96 8.31
N SER A 395 4.54 -8.01 7.40
CA SER A 395 4.26 -6.59 7.59
C SER A 395 2.85 -6.21 7.13
N ARG A 396 2.00 -5.78 8.07
CA ARG A 396 0.67 -5.22 7.78
C ARG A 396 0.73 -4.03 6.81
N ILE A 397 1.76 -3.20 6.96
CA ILE A 397 2.01 -2.04 6.09
C ILE A 397 2.21 -2.49 4.64
N LEU A 398 3.06 -3.49 4.43
CA LEU A 398 3.35 -4.01 3.10
C LEU A 398 2.12 -4.66 2.48
N TYR A 399 1.35 -5.40 3.28
CA TYR A 399 0.08 -5.98 2.86
C TYR A 399 -0.91 -4.89 2.39
N GLU A 400 -1.09 -3.81 3.15
CA GLU A 400 -1.97 -2.71 2.75
C GLU A 400 -1.48 -1.96 1.50
N GLN A 401 -0.16 -1.87 1.29
CA GLN A 401 0.42 -1.32 0.06
C GLN A 401 0.17 -2.21 -1.17
N MET A 402 0.28 -3.53 -1.00
CA MET A 402 -0.05 -4.53 -2.01
C MET A 402 -1.54 -4.50 -2.34
N LEU A 403 -2.40 -4.47 -1.33
CA LEU A 403 -3.85 -4.34 -1.46
C LEU A 403 -4.22 -3.08 -2.24
N GLY A 404 -3.60 -1.94 -1.90
CA GLY A 404 -3.80 -0.64 -2.55
C GLY A 404 -3.45 -0.60 -4.04
N ARG A 405 -2.88 -1.66 -4.64
CA ARG A 405 -2.69 -1.75 -6.09
C ARG A 405 -4.01 -1.99 -6.83
N ALA A 406 -4.95 -2.71 -6.23
CA ALA A 406 -6.20 -3.11 -6.85
C ALA A 406 -7.42 -2.28 -6.40
N THR A 407 -7.27 -1.34 -5.47
CA THR A 407 -8.40 -0.58 -4.92
C THR A 407 -8.94 0.53 -5.83
N ARG A 408 -8.27 0.85 -6.93
CA ARG A 408 -8.71 1.94 -7.83
C ARG A 408 -9.90 1.53 -8.70
N LEU A 409 -10.81 2.48 -8.92
CA LEU A 409 -11.94 2.36 -9.85
C LEU A 409 -11.44 2.19 -11.29
N CYS A 410 -12.20 1.44 -12.11
CA CYS A 410 -11.92 1.32 -13.53
C CYS A 410 -13.23 1.08 -14.31
N ASP A 411 -13.89 2.17 -14.71
CA ASP A 411 -15.18 2.11 -15.40
C ASP A 411 -15.06 1.47 -16.80
N ALA A 412 -13.89 1.62 -17.45
CA ALA A 412 -13.62 1.06 -18.78
C ALA A 412 -13.81 -0.47 -18.85
N ILE A 413 -13.58 -1.18 -17.72
CA ILE A 413 -13.81 -2.63 -17.61
C ILE A 413 -14.96 -2.96 -16.64
N GLY A 414 -15.73 -1.96 -16.19
CA GLY A 414 -16.82 -2.15 -15.23
C GLY A 414 -16.37 -2.68 -13.88
N LYS A 415 -15.17 -2.30 -13.41
CA LYS A 415 -14.60 -2.83 -12.16
C LYS A 415 -15.36 -2.32 -10.93
N ARG A 416 -16.12 -3.21 -10.28
CA ARG A 416 -16.87 -2.93 -9.05
C ARG A 416 -16.15 -3.39 -7.77
N TYR A 417 -15.40 -4.47 -7.89
CA TYR A 417 -14.57 -5.05 -6.85
C TYR A 417 -13.33 -5.69 -7.47
N PHE A 418 -12.39 -6.13 -6.64
CA PHE A 418 -11.28 -6.98 -7.06
C PHE A 418 -11.24 -8.27 -6.25
N ARG A 419 -10.53 -9.28 -6.77
CA ARG A 419 -10.40 -10.59 -6.15
C ARG A 419 -9.02 -10.76 -5.52
N ILE A 420 -8.97 -11.49 -4.41
CA ILE A 420 -7.73 -11.86 -3.73
C ILE A 420 -7.63 -13.38 -3.73
N PHE A 421 -6.53 -13.91 -4.24
CA PHE A 421 -6.17 -15.32 -4.14
C PHE A 421 -5.03 -15.46 -3.13
N ASP A 422 -5.24 -16.30 -2.13
CA ASP A 422 -4.28 -16.53 -1.05
C ASP A 422 -3.89 -18.00 -1.00
N ALA A 423 -2.66 -18.30 -1.40
CA ALA A 423 -2.12 -19.67 -1.40
C ALA A 423 -1.26 -19.98 -0.16
N VAL A 424 -1.13 -19.02 0.76
CA VAL A 424 -0.16 -19.12 1.87
C VAL A 424 -0.76 -18.79 3.23
N ASP A 425 -2.07 -18.57 3.28
CA ASP A 425 -2.83 -18.23 4.47
C ASP A 425 -2.31 -16.96 5.17
N LEU A 426 -2.37 -15.83 4.47
CA LEU A 426 -1.88 -14.55 4.95
C LEU A 426 -2.64 -14.03 6.17
N TYR A 427 -3.95 -14.26 6.25
CA TYR A 427 -4.78 -13.63 7.27
C TYR A 427 -4.47 -14.17 8.67
N SER A 428 -4.32 -15.49 8.83
CA SER A 428 -3.87 -16.11 10.08
C SER A 428 -2.48 -15.61 10.49
N ALA A 429 -1.61 -15.37 9.50
CA ALA A 429 -0.27 -14.85 9.73
C ALA A 429 -0.26 -13.36 10.11
N LEU A 430 -1.27 -12.55 9.77
CA LEU A 430 -1.30 -11.10 10.07
C LEU A 430 -1.91 -10.77 11.45
N GLU A 431 -2.71 -11.67 12.04
CA GLU A 431 -3.35 -11.49 13.35
C GLU A 431 -2.37 -11.23 14.53
N PRO A 432 -1.20 -11.89 14.62
CA PRO A 432 -0.29 -11.74 15.77
C PRO A 432 0.58 -10.47 15.74
N TYR A 433 0.76 -9.82 14.58
CA TYR A 433 1.78 -8.77 14.40
C TYR A 433 1.27 -7.34 14.66
N SER A 434 0.26 -7.18 15.52
CA SER A 434 -0.28 -5.85 15.92
C SER A 434 0.70 -4.99 16.72
N SER A 435 1.88 -5.52 17.07
CA SER A 435 2.98 -4.77 17.66
C SER A 435 4.31 -5.21 17.03
N MET A 436 4.89 -4.34 16.21
CA MET A 436 6.22 -4.52 15.63
C MET A 436 7.24 -4.83 16.72
N LYS A 437 7.98 -5.95 16.57
CA LYS A 437 9.25 -6.18 17.28
C LYS A 437 10.38 -5.86 16.30
N PRO A 438 11.38 -5.05 16.69
CA PRO A 438 12.49 -4.73 15.81
C PRO A 438 13.57 -5.83 15.79
N VAL A 439 14.46 -5.65 14.82
CA VAL A 439 15.81 -6.22 14.65
C VAL A 439 15.95 -7.36 13.64
N VAL A 440 16.42 -6.99 12.44
CA VAL A 440 17.34 -7.83 11.66
C VAL A 440 18.57 -6.98 11.30
N ALA A 441 19.76 -7.41 11.75
CA ALA A 441 21.04 -6.83 11.32
C ALA A 441 21.41 -7.39 9.95
N ASN A 442 21.77 -6.52 8.99
CA ASN A 442 22.09 -6.89 7.61
C ASN A 442 23.25 -7.91 7.56
N PRO A 443 23.02 -9.16 7.09
CA PRO A 443 24.05 -10.20 7.09
C PRO A 443 25.22 -9.95 6.11
N SER A 444 25.05 -9.08 5.10
CA SER A 444 25.97 -8.94 3.97
C SER A 444 27.12 -7.94 4.15
N VAL A 445 27.08 -7.06 5.17
CA VAL A 445 28.11 -6.02 5.41
C VAL A 445 29.43 -6.65 5.83
N SER A 446 30.57 -6.35 5.21
CA SER A 446 31.87 -6.99 5.52
C SER A 446 32.47 -6.52 6.86
N PHE A 447 33.33 -7.33 7.49
CA PHE A 447 34.13 -6.94 8.66
C PHE A 447 35.00 -5.72 8.36
N ALA A 448 35.64 -5.64 7.19
CA ALA A 448 36.45 -4.50 6.76
C ALA A 448 35.61 -3.22 6.73
N GLN A 449 34.41 -3.28 6.16
CA GLN A 449 33.49 -2.16 6.11
C GLN A 449 33.01 -1.76 7.51
N LEU A 450 32.72 -2.73 8.39
CA LEU A 450 32.36 -2.44 9.79
C LEU A 450 33.50 -1.75 10.54
N VAL A 451 34.75 -2.15 10.33
CA VAL A 451 35.94 -1.57 10.96
C VAL A 451 36.22 -0.16 10.43
N GLU A 452 36.13 0.04 9.12
CA GLU A 452 36.29 1.36 8.49
C GLU A 452 35.24 2.35 8.99
N GLU A 453 33.97 1.95 9.01
CA GLU A 453 32.89 2.84 9.48
C GLU A 453 32.96 3.07 10.99
N LEU A 454 33.41 2.09 11.80
CA LEU A 454 33.67 2.32 13.22
C LEU A 454 34.75 3.40 13.42
N GLY A 455 35.72 3.48 12.50
CA GLY A 455 36.69 4.57 12.44
C GLY A 455 36.07 5.91 12.06
N ALA A 456 35.19 5.92 11.05
CA ALA A 456 34.51 7.13 10.59
C ALA A 456 33.57 7.73 11.67
N VAL A 457 32.88 6.89 12.44
CA VAL A 457 31.94 7.34 13.49
C VAL A 457 32.57 7.42 14.88
N ALA A 458 33.89 7.28 15.02
CA ALA A 458 34.58 7.22 16.32
C ALA A 458 34.35 8.45 17.22
N ARG A 459 33.92 9.59 16.64
CA ARG A 459 33.60 10.85 17.37
C ARG A 459 32.15 10.94 17.83
N ASP A 460 31.29 10.00 17.43
CA ASP A 460 29.87 9.93 17.79
C ASP A 460 29.63 8.69 18.68
N PRO A 461 29.50 8.86 20.01
CA PRO A 461 29.42 7.74 20.95
C PRO A 461 28.23 6.80 20.70
N GLU A 462 27.11 7.34 20.22
CA GLU A 462 25.88 6.58 19.99
C GLU A 462 26.02 5.72 18.73
N LEU A 463 26.52 6.29 17.63
CA LEU A 463 26.80 5.54 16.40
C LEU A 463 27.94 4.53 16.56
N ALA A 464 29.00 4.89 17.28
CA ALA A 464 30.13 4.00 17.51
C ALA A 464 29.71 2.76 18.33
N SER A 465 28.77 2.92 19.27
CA SER A 465 28.18 1.79 19.99
C SER A 465 27.38 0.88 19.05
N ILE A 466 26.54 1.45 18.18
CA ILE A 466 25.72 0.69 17.22
C ILE A 466 26.61 -0.13 16.27
N VAL A 467 27.64 0.49 15.68
CA VAL A 467 28.57 -0.19 14.78
C VAL A 467 29.40 -1.25 15.52
N GLY A 468 29.82 -0.96 16.75
CA GLY A 468 30.54 -1.92 17.60
C GLY A 468 29.70 -3.15 17.94
N ASP A 469 28.41 -2.97 18.22
CA ASP A 469 27.49 -4.06 18.52
C ASP A 469 27.17 -4.90 17.28
N GLU A 470 27.13 -4.30 16.10
CA GLU A 470 27.00 -5.01 14.84
C GLU A 470 28.22 -5.87 14.51
N LEU A 471 29.43 -5.36 14.76
CA LEU A 471 30.69 -6.08 14.63
C LEU A 471 30.76 -7.29 15.59
N ARG A 472 30.33 -7.10 16.85
CA ARG A 472 30.16 -8.18 17.84
C ARG A 472 29.16 -9.24 17.36
N ALA A 473 27.99 -8.81 16.88
CA ALA A 473 26.94 -9.71 16.38
C ALA A 473 27.40 -10.48 15.12
N LYS A 474 28.19 -9.86 14.24
CA LYS A 474 28.75 -10.51 13.05
C LYS A 474 29.79 -11.57 13.42
N LEU A 475 30.71 -11.27 14.35
CA LEU A 475 31.67 -12.27 14.85
C LEU A 475 30.96 -13.45 15.53
N GLN A 476 29.95 -13.18 16.35
CA GLN A 476 29.11 -14.19 17.00
C GLN A 476 28.43 -15.13 16.01
N ARG A 477 27.96 -14.61 14.87
CA ARG A 477 27.40 -15.42 13.77
C ARG A 477 28.47 -16.25 13.06
N LYS A 478 29.61 -15.64 12.71
CA LYS A 478 30.72 -16.32 12.05
C LYS A 478 31.27 -17.45 12.92
N ARG A 479 31.37 -17.26 14.24
CA ARG A 479 31.76 -18.29 15.21
C ARG A 479 30.95 -19.59 15.06
N ARG A 480 29.64 -19.48 14.82
CA ARG A 480 28.74 -20.64 14.66
C ARG A 480 28.91 -21.35 13.32
N SER A 481 29.46 -20.68 12.30
CA SER A 481 29.66 -21.24 10.96
C SER A 481 31.09 -21.70 10.67
N LEU A 482 32.03 -21.49 11.58
CA LEU A 482 33.41 -21.99 11.45
C LEU A 482 33.47 -23.50 11.72
N SER A 483 33.98 -24.26 10.75
CA SER A 483 34.43 -25.65 10.94
C SER A 483 35.64 -25.71 11.86
N ASP A 484 36.01 -26.91 12.33
CA ASP A 484 37.17 -27.11 13.22
C ASP A 484 38.47 -26.56 12.60
N ALA A 485 38.72 -26.85 11.31
CA ALA A 485 39.84 -26.27 10.57
C ALA A 485 39.75 -24.73 10.43
N GLY A 486 38.53 -24.18 10.37
CA GLY A 486 38.29 -22.74 10.36
C GLY A 486 38.56 -22.08 11.71
N ARG A 487 38.31 -22.77 12.83
CA ARG A 487 38.62 -22.31 14.18
C ARG A 487 40.13 -22.28 14.43
N ASP A 488 40.87 -23.28 13.97
CA ASP A 488 42.34 -23.30 14.04
C ASP A 488 42.96 -22.17 13.20
N ALA A 489 42.44 -21.96 11.98
CA ALA A 489 42.88 -20.87 11.11
C ALA A 489 42.57 -19.48 11.69
N PHE A 490 41.44 -19.35 12.40
CA PHE A 490 41.08 -18.16 13.15
C PHE A 490 42.08 -17.93 14.29
N ALA A 491 42.33 -18.93 15.14
CA ALA A 491 43.21 -18.82 16.29
C ALA A 491 44.65 -18.43 15.89
N ALA A 492 45.15 -18.99 14.78
CA ALA A 492 46.46 -18.64 14.24
C ALA A 492 46.58 -17.18 13.77
N LYS A 493 45.46 -16.52 13.40
CA LYS A 493 45.43 -15.14 12.91
C LYS A 493 45.05 -14.12 13.98
N ALA A 494 44.18 -14.51 14.91
CA ALA A 494 43.71 -13.68 16.02
C ALA A 494 44.63 -13.77 17.25
N GLY A 495 45.51 -14.77 17.33
CA GLY A 495 46.34 -15.03 18.50
C GLY A 495 45.58 -15.57 19.73
N MET A 496 44.28 -15.86 19.58
CA MET A 496 43.39 -16.40 20.61
C MET A 496 42.23 -17.14 19.97
N ALA A 497 41.53 -17.99 20.74
CA ALA A 497 40.36 -18.69 20.23
C ALA A 497 39.20 -17.71 19.93
N VAL A 498 38.34 -18.07 18.98
CA VAL A 498 37.17 -17.24 18.60
C VAL A 498 36.19 -17.05 19.76
N ASP A 499 36.07 -18.05 20.65
CA ASP A 499 35.24 -17.97 21.85
C ASP A 499 35.81 -16.96 22.87
N ASP A 500 37.13 -16.99 23.08
CA ASP A 500 37.82 -16.06 24.01
C ASP A 500 37.71 -14.62 23.51
N LEU A 501 37.86 -14.39 22.21
CA LEU A 501 37.69 -13.07 21.62
C LEU A 501 36.25 -12.57 21.76
N CYS A 502 35.27 -13.44 21.51
CA CYS A 502 33.86 -13.07 21.67
C CYS A 502 33.52 -12.68 23.11
N GLU A 503 34.15 -13.32 24.10
CA GLU A 503 33.96 -12.99 25.52
C GLU A 503 34.67 -11.68 25.89
N ALA A 504 35.93 -11.52 25.47
CA ALA A 504 36.71 -10.31 25.71
C ALA A 504 36.04 -9.07 25.10
N MET A 505 35.52 -9.19 23.88
CA MET A 505 34.83 -8.10 23.21
C MET A 505 33.58 -7.63 23.95
N LYS A 506 32.96 -8.37 24.87
CA LYS A 506 31.75 -7.88 25.57
C LYS A 506 32.02 -6.67 26.47
N SER A 507 33.23 -6.55 26.99
CA SER A 507 33.63 -5.47 27.90
C SER A 507 34.36 -4.32 27.21
N TRP A 508 34.62 -4.43 25.91
CA TRP A 508 35.36 -3.43 25.14
C TRP A 508 34.47 -2.29 24.67
N ASP A 509 34.93 -1.06 24.87
CA ASP A 509 34.35 0.12 24.25
C ASP A 509 34.67 0.19 22.75
N ALA A 510 34.01 1.11 22.04
CA ALA A 510 34.16 1.27 20.60
C ALA A 510 35.60 1.61 20.18
N ALA A 511 36.33 2.36 21.01
CA ALA A 511 37.73 2.72 20.75
C ALA A 511 38.67 1.50 20.85
N THR A 512 38.47 0.66 21.87
CA THR A 512 39.24 -0.58 22.06
C THR A 512 38.95 -1.58 20.96
N LEU A 513 37.67 -1.71 20.55
CA LEU A 513 37.27 -2.50 19.38
C LEU A 513 38.00 -2.04 18.13
N LEU A 514 37.89 -0.76 17.77
CA LEU A 514 38.49 -0.21 16.56
C LEU A 514 39.99 -0.47 16.51
N LYS A 515 40.69 -0.22 17.62
CA LYS A 515 42.12 -0.46 17.72
C LYS A 515 42.47 -1.93 17.48
N TRP A 516 41.79 -2.84 18.17
CA TRP A 516 42.08 -4.28 18.04
C TRP A 516 41.86 -4.78 16.61
N TRP A 517 40.75 -4.40 15.98
CA TRP A 517 40.45 -4.82 14.61
C TRP A 517 41.38 -4.21 13.56
N THR A 518 41.85 -2.98 13.79
CA THR A 518 42.86 -2.34 12.93
C THR A 518 44.21 -3.07 13.04
N ASP A 519 44.61 -3.45 14.24
CA ASP A 519 45.84 -4.21 14.50
C ASP A 519 45.80 -5.63 13.89
N HIS A 520 44.59 -6.18 13.65
CA HIS A 520 44.35 -7.51 13.10
C HIS A 520 43.78 -7.48 11.67
N GLY A 521 44.23 -6.55 10.81
CA GLY A 521 43.74 -6.41 9.43
C GLY A 521 43.85 -7.68 8.56
N ALA A 522 44.82 -8.56 8.83
CA ALA A 522 44.94 -9.87 8.16
C ALA A 522 43.81 -10.84 8.52
N LEU A 523 43.30 -10.77 9.76
CA LEU A 523 42.14 -11.52 10.23
C LEU A 523 40.86 -10.96 9.61
N VAL A 524 40.72 -9.64 9.55
CA VAL A 524 39.59 -8.96 8.89
C VAL A 524 39.46 -9.43 7.44
N THR A 525 40.55 -9.36 6.69
CA THR A 525 40.59 -9.80 5.29
C THR A 525 40.25 -11.29 5.15
N TRP A 526 40.67 -12.13 6.10
CA TRP A 526 40.35 -13.56 6.08
C TRP A 526 38.89 -13.86 6.47
N LEU A 527 38.31 -13.11 7.40
CA LEU A 527 36.91 -13.23 7.81
C LEU A 527 35.95 -12.77 6.70
N ASP A 528 36.40 -11.81 5.89
CA ASP A 528 35.70 -11.23 4.73
C ASP A 528 35.86 -12.01 3.44
N ARG A 529 36.87 -12.88 3.35
CA ARG A 529 36.81 -13.92 2.33
C ARG A 529 35.51 -14.67 2.58
N GLU A 530 34.61 -14.63 1.60
CA GLU A 530 33.55 -15.61 1.54
C GLU A 530 34.22 -16.96 1.78
N PRO A 531 33.64 -17.84 2.63
CA PRO A 531 34.15 -19.20 2.66
C PRO A 531 34.24 -19.64 1.20
N SER A 532 35.35 -20.27 0.82
CA SER A 532 35.46 -21.06 -0.41
C SER A 532 34.49 -22.25 -0.27
N GLY A 533 33.22 -21.93 -0.17
CA GLY A 533 32.10 -22.78 0.13
C GLY A 533 31.01 -22.29 -0.78
N ASP A 534 30.39 -23.24 -1.46
CA ASP A 534 29.27 -23.01 -2.34
C ASP A 534 28.28 -22.03 -1.68
N GLY A 535 27.72 -21.12 -2.46
CA GLY A 535 26.75 -20.13 -1.97
C GLY A 535 25.56 -20.76 -1.24
N PRO A 536 24.60 -19.97 -0.74
CA PRO A 536 23.46 -20.49 0.01
C PRO A 536 22.83 -21.69 -0.71
N VAL A 537 22.68 -22.78 0.04
CA VAL A 537 22.16 -24.06 -0.44
C VAL A 537 20.66 -24.04 -0.24
N LEU A 538 19.90 -24.22 -1.31
CA LEU A 538 18.44 -24.29 -1.27
C LEU A 538 18.02 -25.74 -1.42
N LEU A 539 17.12 -26.22 -0.57
CA LEU A 539 16.57 -27.57 -0.73
C LEU A 539 15.61 -27.58 -1.93
N ILE A 540 15.57 -28.65 -2.71
CA ILE A 540 14.57 -28.89 -3.73
C ILE A 540 13.62 -29.95 -3.21
N SER A 541 12.34 -29.59 -3.14
CA SER A 541 11.29 -30.53 -2.80
C SER A 541 10.71 -31.15 -4.06
N GLY A 542 10.83 -32.48 -4.16
CA GLY A 542 10.09 -33.32 -5.11
C GLY A 542 8.80 -33.91 -4.51
N HIS A 543 8.42 -33.51 -3.29
CA HIS A 543 7.20 -34.02 -2.65
C HIS A 543 5.97 -33.67 -3.49
N GLU A 544 5.09 -34.65 -3.70
CA GLU A 544 3.84 -34.46 -4.44
C GLU A 544 2.92 -33.49 -3.69
N ASP A 545 2.20 -32.66 -4.44
CA ASP A 545 1.21 -31.75 -3.89
C ASP A 545 -0.14 -31.92 -4.58
N GLU A 546 -1.21 -31.66 -3.85
CA GLU A 546 -2.57 -31.73 -4.33
C GLU A 546 -3.44 -30.66 -3.64
N LEU A 547 -4.52 -30.27 -4.31
CA LEU A 547 -5.50 -29.37 -3.71
C LEU A 547 -6.24 -30.11 -2.59
N LEU A 548 -6.19 -29.59 -1.37
CA LEU A 548 -7.01 -30.11 -0.27
C LEU A 548 -8.38 -29.43 -0.24
N LEU A 549 -8.37 -28.10 -0.27
CA LEU A 549 -9.61 -27.32 -0.29
C LEU A 549 -9.38 -25.97 -0.96
N GLU A 550 -10.47 -25.47 -1.54
CA GLU A 550 -10.58 -24.11 -2.03
C GLU A 550 -11.83 -23.51 -1.42
N GLU A 551 -11.66 -22.45 -0.64
CA GLU A 551 -12.78 -21.82 0.07
C GLU A 551 -12.71 -20.30 -0.02
N ARG A 552 -13.87 -19.66 0.04
CA ARG A 552 -13.97 -18.20 0.18
C ARG A 552 -14.08 -17.86 1.65
N GLY A 553 -13.13 -17.09 2.16
CA GLY A 553 -13.10 -16.69 3.56
C GLY A 553 -14.10 -15.56 3.85
N TYR A 554 -15.25 -15.88 4.46
CA TYR A 554 -16.22 -14.90 4.97
C TYR A 554 -15.88 -14.38 6.39
N GLY A 555 -14.60 -14.39 6.77
CA GLY A 555 -14.13 -13.97 8.09
C GLY A 555 -14.47 -15.01 9.16
N ALA A 556 -15.16 -14.58 10.22
CA ALA A 556 -15.59 -15.47 11.31
C ALA A 556 -16.69 -16.47 10.88
N ALA A 557 -17.44 -16.15 9.81
CA ALA A 557 -18.34 -17.09 9.17
C ALA A 557 -17.54 -17.91 8.14
N GLY A 558 -17.51 -19.24 8.29
CA GLY A 558 -16.81 -20.11 7.34
C GLY A 558 -17.56 -20.31 6.02
N LYS A 559 -18.88 -20.07 6.00
CA LYS A 559 -19.77 -20.31 4.86
C LYS A 559 -20.59 -19.07 4.47
N PRO A 560 -21.00 -18.94 3.20
CA PRO A 560 -21.81 -17.81 2.75
C PRO A 560 -23.19 -17.76 3.43
N GLU A 561 -23.81 -18.90 3.74
CA GLU A 561 -25.09 -18.97 4.44
C GLU A 561 -24.98 -18.40 5.86
N ASP A 562 -23.98 -18.86 6.61
CA ASP A 562 -23.70 -18.39 7.98
C ASP A 562 -23.41 -16.88 7.99
N TYR A 563 -22.74 -16.37 6.94
CA TYR A 563 -22.48 -14.93 6.79
C TYR A 563 -23.78 -14.14 6.56
N LEU A 564 -24.69 -14.62 5.71
CA LEU A 564 -25.99 -13.98 5.50
C LEU A 564 -26.89 -14.06 6.74
N GLU A 565 -26.83 -15.16 7.50
CA GLU A 565 -27.55 -15.31 8.76
C GLU A 565 -27.03 -14.38 9.84
N SER A 566 -25.71 -14.25 9.99
CA SER A 566 -25.09 -13.30 10.93
C SER A 566 -25.42 -11.86 10.57
N PHE A 567 -25.46 -11.52 9.27
CA PHE A 567 -25.96 -10.23 8.81
C PHE A 567 -27.43 -10.02 9.20
N ALA A 568 -28.29 -11.02 8.98
CA ALA A 568 -29.70 -10.93 9.36
C ALA A 568 -29.89 -10.75 10.88
N ALA A 569 -29.11 -11.46 11.69
CA ALA A 569 -29.08 -11.29 13.14
C ALA A 569 -28.65 -9.87 13.53
N PHE A 570 -27.55 -9.38 12.96
CA PHE A 570 -27.06 -8.02 13.20
C PHE A 570 -28.13 -6.96 12.91
N ILE A 571 -28.82 -7.06 11.76
CA ILE A 571 -29.89 -6.12 11.40
C ILE A 571 -31.03 -6.17 12.42
N ARG A 572 -31.47 -7.36 12.85
CA ARG A 572 -32.55 -7.50 13.85
C ARG A 572 -32.17 -6.89 15.19
N ASP A 573 -30.96 -7.17 15.67
CA ASP A 573 -30.51 -6.77 17.00
C ASP A 573 -30.21 -5.26 17.07
N ASN A 574 -29.83 -4.66 15.94
CA ASN A 574 -29.43 -3.25 15.87
C ASN A 574 -30.48 -2.33 15.25
N ILE A 575 -31.64 -2.84 14.82
CA ILE A 575 -32.67 -2.02 14.14
C ILE A 575 -33.11 -0.83 14.99
N ASN A 576 -33.16 -0.97 16.32
CA ASN A 576 -33.54 0.11 17.24
C ASN A 576 -32.36 0.90 17.81
N LEU A 577 -31.13 0.43 17.59
CA LEU A 577 -29.91 1.05 18.10
C LEU A 577 -29.26 1.97 17.08
N ILE A 578 -29.41 1.67 15.79
CA ILE A 578 -28.86 2.46 14.69
C ILE A 578 -30.01 3.24 14.03
N PRO A 579 -30.11 4.57 14.22
CA PRO A 579 -31.20 5.37 13.66
C PRO A 579 -31.35 5.22 12.14
N ALA A 580 -30.22 5.10 11.43
CA ALA A 580 -30.22 4.92 9.99
C ALA A 580 -30.86 3.59 9.54
N LEU A 581 -30.80 2.52 10.34
CA LEU A 581 -31.51 1.26 10.06
C LEU A 581 -33.03 1.45 10.15
N GLN A 582 -33.51 2.20 11.14
CA GLN A 582 -34.94 2.53 11.24
C GLN A 582 -35.41 3.35 10.04
N VAL A 583 -34.61 4.34 9.61
CA VAL A 583 -34.93 5.17 8.45
C VAL A 583 -34.98 4.32 7.17
N VAL A 584 -33.99 3.45 6.93
CA VAL A 584 -33.96 2.56 5.75
C VAL A 584 -35.17 1.62 5.69
N THR A 585 -35.61 1.11 6.83
CA THR A 585 -36.69 0.12 6.90
C THR A 585 -38.08 0.78 6.90
N GLN A 586 -38.30 1.77 7.76
CA GLN A 586 -39.62 2.35 8.03
C GLN A 586 -39.89 3.66 7.28
N ARG A 587 -38.87 4.49 7.06
CA ARG A 587 -39.02 5.86 6.52
C ARG A 587 -37.98 6.16 5.43
N PRO A 588 -37.89 5.37 4.34
CA PRO A 588 -36.80 5.47 3.37
C PRO A 588 -36.75 6.83 2.66
N ARG A 589 -37.87 7.56 2.60
CA ARG A 589 -37.93 8.93 2.07
C ARG A 589 -37.11 9.96 2.85
N GLU A 590 -36.90 9.72 4.14
CA GLU A 590 -36.14 10.59 5.06
C GLU A 590 -34.65 10.26 5.05
N LEU A 591 -34.21 9.26 4.28
CA LEU A 591 -32.82 8.83 4.22
C LEU A 591 -31.95 9.90 3.55
N THR A 592 -31.02 10.45 4.33
CA THR A 592 -30.00 11.39 3.86
C THR A 592 -28.71 10.68 3.45
N ARG A 593 -27.88 11.33 2.62
CA ARG A 593 -26.54 10.82 2.29
C ARG A 593 -25.67 10.56 3.51
N LYS A 594 -25.73 11.46 4.48
CA LYS A 594 -24.99 11.34 5.75
C LYS A 594 -25.40 10.09 6.52
N GLN A 595 -26.70 9.84 6.68
CA GLN A 595 -27.21 8.65 7.35
C GLN A 595 -26.86 7.35 6.61
N LEU A 596 -26.93 7.35 5.28
CA LEU A 596 -26.51 6.18 4.48
C LEU A 596 -25.02 5.91 4.64
N ARG A 597 -24.20 6.95 4.66
CA ARG A 597 -22.74 6.86 4.89
C ARG A 597 -22.42 6.30 6.27
N GLU A 598 -23.05 6.84 7.32
CA GLU A 598 -22.91 6.35 8.71
C GLU A 598 -23.33 4.88 8.83
N LEU A 599 -24.43 4.51 8.17
CA LEU A 599 -24.91 3.13 8.14
C LEU A 599 -23.94 2.18 7.45
N LYS A 600 -23.40 2.58 6.30
CA LYS A 600 -22.39 1.80 5.57
C LYS A 600 -21.16 1.58 6.43
N LEU A 601 -20.66 2.62 7.11
CA LEU A 601 -19.51 2.50 8.02
C LEU A 601 -19.81 1.55 9.20
N ALA A 602 -20.97 1.65 9.83
CA ALA A 602 -21.34 0.78 10.94
C ALA A 602 -21.45 -0.71 10.53
N LEU A 603 -22.01 -0.98 9.36
CA LEU A 603 -22.07 -2.34 8.81
C LEU A 603 -20.68 -2.87 8.47
N ASP A 604 -19.86 -2.00 7.89
CA ASP A 604 -18.50 -2.30 7.48
C ASP A 604 -17.56 -2.61 8.67
N GLU A 605 -17.74 -1.91 9.79
CA GLU A 605 -17.10 -2.18 11.10
C GLU A 605 -17.55 -3.53 11.68
N ALA A 606 -18.81 -3.90 11.49
CA ALA A 606 -19.34 -5.23 11.83
C ALA A 606 -18.93 -6.33 10.84
N GLY A 607 -18.16 -6.00 9.79
CA GLY A 607 -17.67 -6.96 8.79
C GLY A 607 -18.62 -7.22 7.62
N PHE A 608 -19.71 -6.43 7.50
CA PHE A 608 -20.73 -6.53 6.46
C PHE A 608 -20.52 -5.48 5.36
N THR A 609 -19.93 -5.90 4.22
CA THR A 609 -19.71 -5.01 3.07
C THR A 609 -20.61 -5.38 1.90
N GLU A 610 -20.93 -4.42 1.03
CA GLU A 610 -21.73 -4.67 -0.18
C GLU A 610 -21.07 -5.78 -1.04
N ALA A 611 -19.75 -5.73 -1.25
CA ALA A 611 -19.03 -6.75 -2.04
C ALA A 611 -19.13 -8.16 -1.43
N ARG A 612 -19.04 -8.28 -0.10
CA ARG A 612 -19.15 -9.57 0.59
C ARG A 612 -20.59 -10.09 0.61
N LEU A 613 -21.57 -9.22 0.80
CA LEU A 613 -23.00 -9.59 0.75
C LEU A 613 -23.42 -10.02 -0.65
N GLU A 614 -22.95 -9.33 -1.69
CA GLU A 614 -23.15 -9.74 -3.09
C GLU A 614 -22.49 -11.10 -3.36
N SER A 615 -21.26 -11.30 -2.90
CA SER A 615 -20.55 -12.58 -3.06
C SER A 615 -21.29 -13.72 -2.34
N ALA A 616 -21.68 -13.52 -1.08
CA ALA A 616 -22.39 -14.54 -0.30
C ALA A 616 -23.73 -14.89 -0.95
N TRP A 617 -24.46 -13.88 -1.43
CA TRP A 617 -25.71 -14.07 -2.15
C TRP A 617 -25.53 -14.89 -3.43
N ARG A 618 -24.52 -14.54 -4.24
CA ARG A 618 -24.16 -15.25 -5.47
C ARG A 618 -23.80 -16.70 -5.18
N ASP A 619 -22.96 -16.94 -4.17
CA ASP A 619 -22.49 -18.28 -3.85
C ASP A 619 -23.61 -19.17 -3.30
N THR A 620 -24.58 -18.59 -2.57
CA THR A 620 -25.74 -19.33 -2.01
C THR A 620 -26.82 -19.61 -3.06
N THR A 621 -27.08 -18.68 -3.97
CA THR A 621 -28.26 -18.75 -4.87
C THR A 621 -27.94 -18.94 -6.33
N ASN A 622 -26.67 -18.88 -6.70
CA ASN A 622 -26.19 -18.88 -8.08
C ASN A 622 -26.82 -17.77 -8.95
N GLN A 623 -27.23 -16.66 -8.31
CA GLN A 623 -27.80 -15.48 -8.97
C GLN A 623 -26.92 -14.26 -8.70
N GLU A 624 -26.50 -13.60 -9.77
CA GLU A 624 -25.77 -12.33 -9.66
C GLU A 624 -26.76 -11.16 -9.61
N VAL A 625 -26.90 -10.56 -8.43
CA VAL A 625 -27.80 -9.42 -8.20
C VAL A 625 -27.01 -8.25 -7.64
N VAL A 626 -26.91 -7.17 -8.41
CA VAL A 626 -26.23 -5.93 -8.00
C VAL A 626 -27.18 -5.05 -7.18
N ALA A 627 -27.40 -5.43 -5.93
CA ALA A 627 -28.23 -4.68 -5.01
C ALA A 627 -27.40 -3.76 -4.11
N THR A 628 -28.00 -2.62 -3.75
CA THR A 628 -27.40 -1.73 -2.74
C THR A 628 -27.51 -2.34 -1.35
N ILE A 629 -26.71 -1.84 -0.40
CA ILE A 629 -26.86 -2.20 1.01
C ILE A 629 -28.30 -2.02 1.51
N ILE A 630 -29.00 -1.00 1.01
CA ILE A 630 -30.42 -0.73 1.31
C ILE A 630 -31.29 -1.90 0.86
N GLY A 631 -31.04 -2.45 -0.33
CA GLY A 631 -31.74 -3.63 -0.84
C GLY A 631 -31.51 -4.86 0.03
N HIS A 632 -30.28 -5.11 0.47
CA HIS A 632 -29.95 -6.22 1.38
C HIS A 632 -30.63 -6.06 2.75
N ILE A 633 -30.61 -4.87 3.34
CA ILE A 633 -31.26 -4.59 4.62
C ILE A 633 -32.77 -4.78 4.52
N ARG A 634 -33.41 -4.17 3.50
CA ARG A 634 -34.87 -4.24 3.33
C ARG A 634 -35.34 -5.66 3.02
N ARG A 635 -34.55 -6.44 2.31
CA ARG A 635 -34.82 -7.87 2.16
C ARG A 635 -34.86 -8.58 3.51
N GLN A 636 -33.84 -8.38 4.34
CA GLN A 636 -33.75 -9.08 5.63
C GLN A 636 -34.83 -8.60 6.61
N ALA A 637 -35.11 -7.30 6.63
CA ALA A 637 -36.07 -6.71 7.56
C ALA A 637 -37.54 -6.85 7.11
N LEU A 638 -37.81 -6.80 5.79
CA LEU A 638 -39.16 -6.66 5.23
C LEU A 638 -39.50 -7.72 4.16
N GLY A 639 -38.59 -8.63 3.83
CA GLY A 639 -38.81 -9.63 2.78
C GLY A 639 -38.81 -9.07 1.35
N SER A 640 -38.37 -7.82 1.15
CA SER A 640 -38.34 -7.19 -0.19
C SER A 640 -37.46 -7.96 -1.17
N PRO A 641 -37.85 -8.10 -2.46
CA PRO A 641 -37.05 -8.79 -3.46
C PRO A 641 -35.72 -8.07 -3.70
N LEU A 642 -34.64 -8.82 -3.85
CA LEU A 642 -33.34 -8.26 -4.21
C LEU A 642 -33.35 -7.98 -5.72
N VAL A 643 -33.34 -6.70 -6.11
CA VAL A 643 -33.43 -6.23 -7.51
C VAL A 643 -32.31 -5.23 -7.74
N PRO A 644 -31.66 -5.22 -8.93
CA PRO A 644 -30.64 -4.24 -9.25
C PRO A 644 -31.11 -2.80 -9.03
N TYR A 645 -30.27 -1.98 -8.40
CA TYR A 645 -30.69 -0.63 -8.02
C TYR A 645 -31.03 0.26 -9.23
N ALA A 646 -30.27 0.14 -10.32
CA ALA A 646 -30.56 0.86 -11.56
C ALA A 646 -31.94 0.48 -12.14
N GLU A 647 -32.35 -0.76 -12.00
CA GLU A 647 -33.68 -1.22 -12.43
C GLU A 647 -34.78 -0.64 -11.53
N ARG A 648 -34.56 -0.58 -10.22
CA ARG A 648 -35.48 0.10 -9.27
C ARG A 648 -35.67 1.56 -9.64
N VAL A 649 -34.57 2.28 -9.91
CA VAL A 649 -34.61 3.69 -10.35
C VAL A 649 -35.38 3.82 -11.65
N LYS A 650 -35.08 2.97 -12.65
CA LYS A 650 -35.80 3.00 -13.92
C LYS A 650 -37.31 2.83 -13.75
N ARG A 651 -37.75 1.81 -12.98
CA ARG A 651 -39.18 1.56 -12.70
C ARG A 651 -39.84 2.74 -11.97
N ALA A 652 -39.18 3.28 -10.95
CA ALA A 652 -39.68 4.43 -10.20
C ALA A 652 -39.83 5.67 -11.10
N MET A 653 -38.80 5.99 -11.89
CA MET A 653 -38.83 7.12 -12.82
C MET A 653 -39.87 6.96 -13.92
N GLU A 654 -40.09 5.74 -14.43
CA GLU A 654 -41.17 5.45 -15.38
C GLU A 654 -42.57 5.71 -14.79
N ARG A 655 -42.79 5.37 -13.52
CA ARG A 655 -44.06 5.66 -12.82
C ARG A 655 -44.24 7.16 -12.57
N ILE A 656 -43.19 7.85 -12.13
CA ILE A 656 -43.20 9.31 -11.94
C ILE A 656 -43.46 10.04 -13.26
N LEU A 657 -42.88 9.60 -14.38
CA LEU A 657 -43.15 10.19 -15.70
C LEU A 657 -44.59 9.95 -16.20
N LYS A 658 -45.27 8.91 -15.68
CA LYS A 658 -46.68 8.59 -15.98
C LYS A 658 -47.68 9.26 -15.03
N SER A 659 -47.26 9.73 -13.86
CA SER A 659 -48.16 10.24 -12.82
C SER A 659 -48.91 11.51 -13.22
N ARG A 660 -48.27 12.38 -14.01
CA ARG A 660 -48.85 13.64 -14.50
C ARG A 660 -48.18 14.12 -15.79
N PRO A 661 -48.81 15.02 -16.58
CA PRO A 661 -48.15 15.64 -17.71
C PRO A 661 -46.98 16.52 -17.27
N TRP A 662 -45.79 16.25 -17.82
CA TRP A 662 -44.56 16.99 -17.57
C TRP A 662 -44.14 17.83 -18.78
N THR A 663 -43.69 19.05 -18.52
CA THR A 663 -43.09 19.91 -19.56
C THR A 663 -41.76 19.36 -20.06
N THR A 664 -41.32 19.76 -21.26
CA THR A 664 -40.04 19.32 -21.84
C THR A 664 -38.84 19.60 -20.91
N PRO A 665 -38.71 20.79 -20.27
CA PRO A 665 -37.64 21.03 -19.30
C PRO A 665 -37.72 20.11 -18.07
N GLN A 666 -38.91 19.90 -17.50
CA GLN A 666 -39.10 19.03 -16.34
C GLN A 666 -38.73 17.58 -16.65
N ARG A 667 -39.07 17.06 -17.84
CA ARG A 667 -38.65 15.72 -18.28
C ARG A 667 -37.14 15.56 -18.36
N LYS A 668 -36.42 16.56 -18.88
CA LYS A 668 -34.94 16.55 -18.93
C LYS A 668 -34.33 16.55 -17.53
N TRP A 669 -34.90 17.33 -16.61
CA TRP A 669 -34.45 17.35 -15.22
C TRP A 669 -34.76 16.05 -14.47
N LEU A 670 -35.93 15.46 -14.67
CA LEU A 670 -36.28 14.15 -14.14
C LEU A 670 -35.32 13.07 -14.64
N ALA A 671 -34.98 13.06 -15.94
CA ALA A 671 -33.98 12.13 -16.47
C ALA A 671 -32.63 12.29 -15.77
N ARG A 672 -32.14 13.54 -15.61
CA ARG A 672 -30.90 13.83 -14.87
C ARG A 672 -30.96 13.40 -13.40
N ILE A 673 -32.08 13.62 -12.72
CA ILE A 673 -32.27 13.15 -11.33
C ILE A 673 -32.24 11.62 -11.27
N GLY A 674 -32.84 10.94 -12.25
CA GLY A 674 -32.78 9.48 -12.39
C GLY A 674 -31.34 8.99 -12.57
N ASP A 675 -30.58 9.60 -13.49
CA ASP A 675 -29.17 9.27 -13.71
C ASP A 675 -28.36 9.49 -12.42
N GLN A 676 -28.55 10.61 -11.74
CA GLN A 676 -27.88 10.91 -10.47
C GLN A 676 -28.25 9.94 -9.36
N LEU A 677 -29.51 9.48 -9.31
CA LEU A 677 -29.93 8.46 -8.33
C LEU A 677 -29.17 7.16 -8.56
N VAL A 678 -28.97 6.73 -9.80
CA VAL A 678 -28.20 5.51 -10.12
C VAL A 678 -26.76 5.63 -9.62
N GLU A 679 -26.14 6.80 -9.77
CA GLU A 679 -24.77 7.07 -9.31
C GLU A 679 -24.68 7.16 -7.78
N ASP A 680 -25.41 8.11 -7.18
CA ASP A 680 -25.22 8.49 -5.77
C ASP A 680 -26.09 7.72 -4.77
N LYS A 681 -27.00 6.87 -5.26
CA LYS A 681 -27.99 6.06 -4.50
C LYS A 681 -29.01 6.87 -3.70
N VAL A 682 -28.72 8.12 -3.34
CA VAL A 682 -29.62 9.06 -2.64
C VAL A 682 -29.43 10.46 -3.23
N VAL A 683 -30.54 11.10 -3.60
CA VAL A 683 -30.56 12.50 -4.06
C VAL A 683 -31.44 13.29 -3.09
N ASP A 684 -30.80 13.93 -2.12
CA ASP A 684 -31.44 14.83 -1.17
C ASP A 684 -31.24 16.30 -1.59
N ARG A 685 -31.73 17.24 -0.78
CA ARG A 685 -31.59 18.68 -1.08
C ARG A 685 -30.13 19.11 -1.25
N GLU A 686 -29.26 18.63 -0.35
CA GLU A 686 -27.83 18.93 -0.36
C GLU A 686 -27.17 18.46 -1.66
N ALA A 687 -27.54 17.28 -2.16
CA ALA A 687 -27.07 16.76 -3.44
C ALA A 687 -27.30 17.71 -4.62
N LEU A 688 -28.43 18.42 -4.64
CA LEU A 688 -28.79 19.34 -5.71
C LEU A 688 -28.06 20.68 -5.61
N ASP A 689 -27.57 21.06 -4.43
CA ASP A 689 -26.78 22.26 -4.22
C ASP A 689 -25.27 22.03 -4.42
N HIS A 690 -24.87 20.80 -4.76
CA HIS A 690 -23.50 20.42 -5.09
C HIS A 690 -23.35 19.88 -6.52
N GLY A 691 -22.11 19.79 -7.02
CA GLY A 691 -21.79 19.13 -8.29
C GLY A 691 -22.39 19.79 -9.55
N ALA A 692 -22.93 18.96 -10.45
CA ALA A 692 -23.46 19.42 -11.75
C ALA A 692 -24.71 20.31 -11.60
N PHE A 693 -25.55 20.04 -10.60
CA PHE A 693 -26.77 20.80 -10.33
C PHE A 693 -26.46 22.20 -9.76
N ALA A 694 -25.39 22.35 -8.97
CA ALA A 694 -24.93 23.63 -8.46
C ALA A 694 -24.59 24.62 -9.59
N ARG A 695 -23.90 24.15 -10.64
CA ARG A 695 -23.54 24.97 -11.82
C ARG A 695 -24.77 25.46 -12.58
N ASP A 696 -25.84 24.69 -12.53
CA ASP A 696 -27.11 25.03 -13.15
C ASP A 696 -28.03 25.83 -12.21
N GLY A 697 -27.59 26.24 -11.01
CA GLY A 697 -28.33 27.12 -10.09
C GLY A 697 -28.95 26.43 -8.87
N GLY A 698 -28.60 25.17 -8.62
CA GLY A 698 -28.92 24.43 -7.40
C GLY A 698 -30.41 24.17 -7.17
N PHE A 699 -30.74 23.74 -5.97
CA PHE A 699 -32.10 23.44 -5.51
C PHE A 699 -33.04 24.62 -5.77
N ASN A 700 -32.61 25.85 -5.49
CA ASN A 700 -33.46 27.03 -5.61
C ASN A 700 -33.95 27.28 -7.04
N ARG A 701 -33.11 27.06 -8.05
CA ARG A 701 -33.54 27.19 -9.45
C ARG A 701 -34.38 26.00 -9.89
N LEU A 702 -33.96 24.78 -9.54
CA LEU A 702 -34.70 23.57 -9.86
C LEU A 702 -36.11 23.62 -9.25
N ASN A 703 -36.26 24.09 -8.02
CA ASN A 703 -37.55 24.22 -7.37
C ASN A 703 -38.48 25.15 -8.14
N LYS A 704 -37.98 26.23 -8.75
CA LYS A 704 -38.76 27.08 -9.65
C LYS A 704 -39.20 26.35 -10.93
N VAL A 705 -38.37 25.47 -11.48
CA VAL A 705 -38.72 24.65 -12.66
C VAL A 705 -39.84 23.66 -12.35
N PHE A 706 -39.96 23.25 -11.09
CA PHE A 706 -41.01 22.35 -10.59
C PHE A 706 -42.11 23.09 -9.82
N ASP A 707 -42.29 24.39 -10.07
CA ASP A 707 -43.38 25.21 -9.52
C ASP A 707 -43.44 25.22 -7.98
N GLY A 708 -42.29 25.08 -7.31
CA GLY A 708 -42.17 25.04 -5.85
C GLY A 708 -42.33 23.65 -5.23
N ASN A 709 -42.57 22.61 -6.03
CA ASN A 709 -42.92 21.26 -5.56
C ASN A 709 -41.77 20.24 -5.69
N LEU A 710 -40.52 20.68 -5.77
CA LEU A 710 -39.39 19.77 -5.96
C LEU A 710 -39.17 18.83 -4.76
N GLU A 711 -39.37 19.33 -3.54
CA GLU A 711 -39.18 18.54 -2.32
C GLU A 711 -40.21 17.39 -2.21
N GLU A 712 -41.47 17.68 -2.53
CA GLU A 712 -42.54 16.68 -2.61
C GLU A 712 -42.30 15.66 -3.74
N LEU A 713 -41.78 16.14 -4.88
CA LEU A 713 -41.40 15.29 -6.00
C LEU A 713 -40.25 14.33 -5.66
N LEU A 714 -39.21 14.81 -4.98
CA LEU A 714 -38.11 13.97 -4.50
C LEU A 714 -38.63 12.91 -3.51
N GLY A 715 -39.52 13.30 -2.60
CA GLY A 715 -40.20 12.36 -1.69
C GLY A 715 -40.97 11.29 -2.46
N SER A 716 -41.74 11.68 -3.48
CA SER A 716 -42.50 10.75 -4.34
C SER A 716 -41.59 9.78 -5.09
N ILE A 717 -40.45 10.26 -5.63
CA ILE A 717 -39.45 9.41 -6.28
C ILE A 717 -38.89 8.38 -5.28
N HIS A 718 -38.55 8.81 -4.06
CA HIS A 718 -38.05 7.92 -3.02
C HIS A 718 -39.08 6.87 -2.56
N GLU A 719 -40.37 7.23 -2.50
CA GLU A 719 -41.43 6.27 -2.22
C GLU A 719 -41.58 5.25 -3.35
N GLU A 720 -41.57 5.71 -4.61
CA GLU A 720 -41.66 4.82 -5.78
C GLU A 720 -40.45 3.88 -5.92
N LEU A 721 -39.25 4.29 -5.51
CA LEU A 721 -38.04 3.43 -5.51
C LEU A 721 -38.20 2.14 -4.70
N TRP A 722 -39.01 2.19 -3.64
CA TRP A 722 -39.18 1.10 -2.67
C TRP A 722 -40.60 0.56 -2.59
N SER A 723 -41.50 1.06 -3.44
CA SER A 723 -42.89 0.62 -3.59
C SER A 723 -43.04 -0.83 -4.06
N ASP A 724 -41.95 -1.47 -4.49
CA ASP A 724 -41.87 -2.91 -4.79
C ASP A 724 -41.86 -3.81 -3.53
N ALA A 725 -42.42 -3.32 -2.41
CA ALA A 725 -42.78 -4.11 -1.21
C ALA A 725 -44.30 -4.34 -1.18
N GLY A 726 -44.82 -4.89 -2.29
CA GLY A 726 -46.13 -5.53 -2.36
C GLY A 726 -46.03 -6.98 -1.93
#